data_AF-A0A7X6Q0X3-F1
#
_entry.id   AF-A0A7X6Q0X3-F1
#
_cell.length_a   1.000
_cell.length_b   1.000
_cell.length_c   1.000
_cell.angle_alpha   90.00
_cell.angle_beta   90.00
_cell.angle_gamma   90.00
#
_symmetry.space_group_name_H-M   'P 1'
#
loop_
_entity.id
_entity.type
_entity.pdbx_description
1 polymer ?
#
loop_
_entity_poly.entity_id
_entity_poly.type
_entity_poly.pdbx_seq_one_letter_code
_entity_poly.pdbx_strand_id
1 'polypeptide(L)'
;MAKRSKKDEAGQDQGKAKWIRLDNASKLFPATANLRDTKVFRIAVELKEAVDPQILQEALDATMPRFPNFQVVLRRGVFWYYFEQSDLRCLVQPEREDLYEPLYIRGEKRLPFRVLYYGSRINAEIFHAVCDGVGAAAFIKALLGHYLLLAHPEALDAQDIQPLFERSPAGEKMDDSFQRYFRHNLKAMPDKAKALKVRRVKAWRYKGSRLVRHRANLVEGTMPIQLLKEAAQRHKATLTVYLSAIYAKALWEERRGSKPLPIVLSIPVNLRPLFSSRTERNFFTVVYLKLPEPSQEEASRLDWWIQALAHGFKETIQAETLVSGLAGHLKLESNPLLRVLPTGIKDYILRLAHVLSDRKFTSSISNIGSIDLPEAFQSFLRSCHVSIASRGLSLAAVSCAGVFSVSFISAFRENELPYRFFTSLVAEGVPIEITSNRNIIKAQVGNENGGLTMLPPAQGTSPSQTSTCPNCGCAIRGYKAACPLDNEPLLVSVDARSEEARDLFPATEQKTNRLLLIRLFAFISLAAFVSSVILDFSLELPLNLPLMTLLGIVSSWSSIGAVVIRRRQVSKIVSWQVTILSLLLVAWDWMLGWQGFSLNFAVPIILLAAQASLYILARALKLESGDYLVYLLLCALLGLVPLLFLIFGWVTVALPSVICVGVSLLMIAGALIFQGGTIKHELSKPVGFDIDGDIDYYAKALEGISGRILEAGVGTGRMLIPL
;
A
#
# COMPACT_ATOMS: atom_id res chain seq x y z
N MET A 1 60.26 -7.93 51.64
CA MET A 1 60.48 -7.68 50.19
C MET A 1 59.49 -6.62 49.72
N ALA A 2 60.00 -5.45 49.37
CA ALA A 2 59.22 -4.31 48.94
C ALA A 2 58.54 -4.54 47.58
N LYS A 3 57.28 -4.15 47.44
CA LYS A 3 56.63 -3.93 46.14
C LYS A 3 56.22 -2.47 46.02
N ARG A 4 56.92 -1.75 45.14
CA ARG A 4 56.56 -0.43 44.64
C ARG A 4 56.35 -0.56 43.12
N SER A 5 55.16 -0.15 42.69
CA SER A 5 54.81 0.55 41.43
C SER A 5 55.29 0.04 40.05
N LYS A 6 54.29 -0.19 39.17
CA LYS A 6 54.23 0.18 37.74
C LYS A 6 52.73 0.32 37.43
N LYS A 7 52.12 1.51 37.48
CA LYS A 7 52.06 2.60 36.47
C LYS A 7 51.80 2.12 35.04
N ASP A 8 50.53 2.20 34.68
CA ASP A 8 49.92 2.62 33.40
C ASP A 8 50.73 2.44 32.11
N GLU A 9 50.26 1.52 31.27
CA GLU A 9 50.30 1.72 29.82
C GLU A 9 48.88 1.57 29.28
N ALA A 10 48.38 2.68 28.73
CA ALA A 10 47.14 2.78 28.01
C ALA A 10 47.22 1.97 26.71
N GLY A 11 46.68 0.74 26.74
CA GLY A 11 46.36 -0.01 25.54
C GLY A 11 45.08 0.55 24.92
N GLN A 12 45.18 1.06 23.69
CA GLN A 12 44.06 1.36 22.81
C GLN A 12 43.16 0.12 22.68
N ASP A 13 42.02 0.12 23.37
CA ASP A 13 40.97 -0.90 23.23
C ASP A 13 40.26 -0.64 21.89
N GLN A 14 40.71 -1.30 20.82
CA GLN A 14 40.01 -1.30 19.54
C GLN A 14 38.58 -1.84 19.76
N GLY A 15 37.60 -0.99 19.50
CA GLY A 15 36.22 -1.11 19.99
C GLY A 15 35.54 -2.44 19.65
N LYS A 16 35.23 -3.23 20.68
CA LYS A 16 34.25 -4.32 20.57
C LYS A 16 32.86 -3.72 20.38
N ALA A 17 32.26 -3.95 19.22
CA ALA A 17 30.88 -3.55 18.94
C ALA A 17 29.93 -4.12 20.00
N LYS A 18 29.24 -3.23 20.73
CA LYS A 18 28.25 -3.62 21.74
C LYS A 18 27.02 -4.17 21.02
N TRP A 19 26.68 -5.44 21.28
CA TRP A 19 25.58 -6.15 20.63
C TRP A 19 24.44 -6.35 21.63
N ILE A 20 23.22 -6.10 21.17
CA ILE A 20 22.00 -6.21 21.96
C ILE A 20 21.20 -7.39 21.43
N ARG A 21 20.85 -8.31 22.32
CA ARG A 21 20.03 -9.47 21.99
C ARG A 21 18.58 -9.02 21.72
N LEU A 22 18.03 -9.47 20.58
CA LEU A 22 16.61 -9.30 20.26
C LEU A 22 15.73 -10.04 21.25
N ASP A 23 14.63 -9.40 21.62
CA ASP A 23 13.56 -10.04 22.39
C ASP A 23 12.85 -11.11 21.55
N ASN A 24 12.09 -11.94 22.25
CA ASN A 24 11.45 -13.12 21.69
C ASN A 24 10.46 -12.77 20.55
N ALA A 25 9.64 -11.74 20.75
CA ALA A 25 8.77 -11.20 19.70
C ALA A 25 9.56 -10.56 18.55
N SER A 26 10.67 -9.88 18.86
CA SER A 26 11.49 -9.15 17.89
C SER A 26 12.25 -10.05 16.90
N LYS A 27 12.47 -11.34 17.23
CA LYS A 27 13.08 -12.32 16.31
C LYS A 27 12.14 -12.74 15.17
N LEU A 28 10.82 -12.64 15.35
CA LEU A 28 9.83 -13.05 14.36
C LEU A 28 9.75 -12.09 13.18
N PHE A 29 9.88 -10.79 13.44
CA PHE A 29 9.77 -9.74 12.42
C PHE A 29 10.81 -9.85 11.30
N PRO A 30 12.14 -9.96 11.55
CA PRO A 30 13.12 -10.09 10.47
C PRO A 30 12.99 -11.38 9.65
N ALA A 31 12.51 -12.45 10.27
CA ALA A 31 12.27 -13.72 9.59
C ALA A 31 11.09 -13.64 8.61
N THR A 32 10.05 -12.87 8.96
CA THR A 32 8.77 -12.81 8.23
C THR A 32 8.61 -11.59 7.31
N ALA A 33 9.43 -10.55 7.52
CA ALA A 33 9.43 -9.32 6.74
C ALA A 33 9.75 -9.59 5.26
N ASN A 34 9.01 -8.90 4.38
CA ASN A 34 9.22 -8.90 2.94
C ASN A 34 8.56 -7.65 2.32
N LEU A 35 8.70 -7.46 1.01
CA LEU A 35 8.16 -6.28 0.31
C LEU A 35 6.63 -6.12 0.42
N ARG A 36 5.87 -7.18 0.72
CA ARG A 36 4.40 -7.12 0.93
C ARG A 36 4.00 -6.89 2.37
N ASP A 37 4.93 -7.08 3.30
CA ASP A 37 4.69 -7.10 4.74
C ASP A 37 5.98 -6.66 5.40
N THR A 38 6.21 -5.36 5.34
CA THR A 38 7.48 -4.75 5.72
C THR A 38 7.70 -4.75 7.23
N LYS A 39 6.64 -5.04 8.01
CA LYS A 39 6.61 -4.93 9.47
C LYS A 39 7.00 -3.53 9.96
N VAL A 40 6.76 -2.54 9.11
CA VAL A 40 6.92 -1.13 9.42
C VAL A 40 5.59 -0.58 9.92
N PHE A 41 5.63 0.13 11.02
CA PHE A 41 4.51 0.95 11.46
C PHE A 41 4.93 2.41 11.48
N ARG A 42 3.95 3.29 11.38
CA ARG A 42 4.13 4.74 11.31
C ARG A 42 3.37 5.39 12.44
N ILE A 43 4.01 6.33 13.14
CA ILE A 43 3.32 7.36 13.92
C ILE A 43 3.52 8.68 13.22
N ALA A 44 2.43 9.40 12.96
CA ALA A 44 2.45 10.71 12.35
C ALA A 44 1.86 11.75 13.30
N VAL A 45 2.47 12.93 13.31
CA VAL A 45 1.97 14.11 14.01
C VAL A 45 1.74 15.18 12.96
N GLU A 46 0.56 15.79 13.01
CA GLU A 46 0.17 16.88 12.16
C GLU A 46 0.13 18.19 12.95
N LEU A 47 0.97 19.13 12.52
CA LEU A 47 1.03 20.48 13.05
C LEU A 47 0.00 21.38 12.34
N LYS A 48 -0.31 22.52 12.95
CA LYS A 48 -1.12 23.57 12.30
C LYS A 48 -0.33 24.41 11.29
N GLU A 49 0.98 24.28 11.30
CA GLU A 49 1.93 24.98 10.44
C GLU A 49 2.80 24.00 9.62
N ALA A 50 3.52 24.50 8.63
CA ALA A 50 4.46 23.69 7.86
C ALA A 50 5.68 23.30 8.71
N VAL A 51 6.21 22.10 8.45
CA VAL A 51 7.40 21.59 9.14
C VAL A 51 8.66 22.19 8.53
N ASP A 52 9.52 22.77 9.36
CA ASP A 52 10.88 23.17 8.96
C ASP A 52 11.83 21.95 9.05
N PRO A 53 12.42 21.50 7.93
CA PRO A 53 13.28 20.33 7.92
C PRO A 53 14.63 20.52 8.62
N GLN A 54 15.15 21.74 8.71
CA GLN A 54 16.41 22.04 9.39
C GLN A 54 16.21 21.97 10.90
N ILE A 55 15.18 22.64 11.41
CA ILE A 55 14.79 22.58 12.83
C ILE A 55 14.45 21.14 13.23
N LEU A 56 13.73 20.41 12.38
CA LEU A 56 13.42 18.99 12.63
C LEU A 56 14.67 18.11 12.70
N GLN A 57 15.71 18.41 11.90
CA GLN A 57 16.97 17.68 11.97
C GLN A 57 17.71 17.97 13.28
N GLU A 58 17.77 19.23 13.72
CA GLU A 58 18.37 19.60 15.00
C GLU A 58 17.64 18.97 16.19
N ALA A 59 16.30 19.00 16.17
CA ALA A 59 15.46 18.34 17.16
C ALA A 59 15.69 16.82 17.20
N LEU A 60 15.87 16.19 16.03
CA LEU A 60 16.18 14.77 15.93
C LEU A 60 17.54 14.45 16.55
N ASP A 61 18.58 15.22 16.23
CA ASP A 61 19.91 15.03 16.78
C ASP A 61 19.93 15.22 18.31
N ALA A 62 19.17 16.17 18.85
CA ALA A 62 18.98 16.35 20.30
C ALA A 62 18.20 15.19 20.96
N THR A 63 17.31 14.55 20.22
CA THR A 63 16.48 13.43 20.73
C THR A 63 17.26 12.11 20.79
N MET A 64 18.10 11.85 19.80
CA MET A 64 18.76 10.54 19.62
C MET A 64 19.56 10.02 20.83
N PRO A 65 20.33 10.83 21.60
CA PRO A 65 21.07 10.36 22.77
C PRO A 65 20.21 9.66 23.83
N ARG A 66 18.92 10.01 23.93
CA ARG A 66 17.97 9.39 24.86
C ARG A 66 17.46 8.03 24.38
N PHE A 67 17.55 7.75 23.09
CA PHE A 67 16.97 6.56 22.45
C PHE A 67 18.07 5.69 21.82
N PRO A 68 19.02 5.15 22.61
CA PRO A 68 20.10 4.32 22.07
C PRO A 68 19.59 3.04 21.37
N ASN A 69 18.37 2.58 21.69
CA ASN A 69 17.71 1.45 21.03
C ASN A 69 17.37 1.72 19.55
N PHE A 70 17.27 2.98 19.14
CA PHE A 70 17.07 3.37 17.75
C PHE A 70 18.40 3.46 16.99
N GLN A 71 19.52 3.65 17.71
CA GLN A 71 20.87 3.75 17.17
C GLN A 71 21.54 2.36 16.99
N VAL A 72 20.83 1.49 16.27
CA VAL A 72 21.24 0.10 16.04
C VAL A 72 21.06 -0.28 14.58
N VAL A 73 21.76 -1.33 14.14
CA VAL A 73 21.52 -1.99 12.85
C VAL A 73 21.16 -3.44 13.07
N LEU A 74 20.18 -3.93 12.32
CA LEU A 74 19.73 -5.32 12.42
C LEU A 74 20.66 -6.23 11.63
N ARG A 75 21.33 -7.16 12.32
CA ARG A 75 22.24 -8.14 11.72
C ARG A 75 21.70 -9.55 11.81
N ARG A 76 22.15 -10.38 10.87
CA ARG A 76 21.84 -11.81 10.80
C ARG A 76 23.11 -12.61 11.04
N GLY A 77 23.15 -13.35 12.15
CA GLY A 77 24.14 -14.39 12.39
C GLY A 77 23.71 -15.74 11.82
N VAL A 78 24.56 -16.75 11.98
CA VAL A 78 24.30 -18.12 11.52
C VAL A 78 23.08 -18.72 12.22
N PHE A 79 22.87 -18.43 13.51
CA PHE A 79 21.81 -19.05 14.32
C PHE A 79 20.76 -18.07 14.86
N TRP A 80 21.03 -16.76 14.91
CA TRP A 80 20.10 -15.75 15.42
C TRP A 80 20.27 -14.40 14.73
N TYR A 81 19.25 -13.55 14.86
CA TYR A 81 19.34 -12.12 14.57
C TYR A 81 19.80 -11.37 15.83
N TYR A 82 20.45 -10.23 15.67
CA TYR A 82 20.85 -9.37 16.77
C TYR A 82 20.91 -7.90 16.33
N PHE A 83 20.82 -6.98 17.29
CA PHE A 83 21.10 -5.57 17.06
C PHE A 83 22.57 -5.30 17.35
N GLU A 84 23.23 -4.61 16.43
CA GLU A 84 24.59 -4.10 16.58
C GLU A 84 24.49 -2.59 16.76
N GLN A 85 25.14 -2.02 17.79
CA GLN A 85 25.18 -0.57 17.97
C GLN A 85 25.86 0.09 16.76
N SER A 86 25.36 1.25 16.34
CA SER A 86 25.81 1.85 15.08
C SER A 86 25.97 3.36 15.18
N ASP A 87 27.09 3.87 14.67
CA ASP A 87 27.36 5.32 14.61
C ASP A 87 26.65 6.02 13.43
N LEU A 88 25.60 5.41 12.88
CA LEU A 88 24.85 6.00 11.77
C LEU A 88 24.00 7.15 12.33
N ARG A 89 24.17 8.34 11.76
CA ARG A 89 23.29 9.48 12.01
C ARG A 89 21.98 9.29 11.25
N CYS A 90 20.85 9.49 11.92
CA CYS A 90 19.55 9.50 11.26
C CYS A 90 19.34 10.87 10.60
N LEU A 91 19.06 10.86 9.29
CA LEU A 91 18.76 12.07 8.54
C LEU A 91 17.27 12.17 8.27
N VAL A 92 16.71 13.36 8.53
CA VAL A 92 15.34 13.73 8.17
C VAL A 92 15.20 13.74 6.65
N GLN A 93 14.14 13.13 6.14
CA GLN A 93 13.92 12.99 4.69
C GLN A 93 12.53 13.49 4.29
N PRO A 94 12.36 14.05 3.08
CA PRO A 94 11.03 14.32 2.58
C PRO A 94 10.26 13.01 2.36
N GLU A 95 8.98 13.00 2.71
CA GLU A 95 8.10 11.86 2.45
C GLU A 95 7.97 11.61 0.94
N ARG A 96 8.00 10.34 0.56
CA ARG A 96 7.79 9.89 -0.82
C ARG A 96 6.46 9.17 -0.92
N GLU A 97 6.02 9.00 -2.16
CA GLU A 97 4.75 8.37 -2.52
C GLU A 97 4.57 6.93 -2.04
N ASP A 98 5.68 6.18 -1.96
CA ASP A 98 5.68 4.80 -1.50
C ASP A 98 5.72 4.78 0.03
N LEU A 99 4.55 4.64 0.64
CA LEU A 99 4.42 4.49 2.09
C LEU A 99 4.94 3.13 2.56
N TYR A 100 5.54 3.09 3.77
CA TYR A 100 5.99 1.87 4.46
C TYR A 100 7.04 1.03 3.71
N GLU A 101 7.97 1.69 3.00
CA GLU A 101 9.11 1.00 2.39
C GLU A 101 9.89 0.15 3.43
N PRO A 102 10.49 -0.97 3.01
CA PRO A 102 11.22 -1.83 3.93
C PRO A 102 12.39 -1.10 4.61
N LEU A 103 12.34 -1.02 5.93
CA LEU A 103 13.43 -0.50 6.77
C LEU A 103 14.52 -1.55 7.06
N TYR A 104 14.24 -2.81 6.75
CA TYR A 104 15.19 -3.91 6.84
C TYR A 104 15.36 -4.57 5.48
N ILE A 105 16.55 -4.39 4.89
CA ILE A 105 16.99 -5.07 3.67
C ILE A 105 18.18 -5.95 4.05
N ARG A 106 18.10 -7.23 3.67
CA ARG A 106 19.12 -8.22 4.05
C ARG A 106 20.48 -7.83 3.48
N GLY A 107 21.47 -7.70 4.36
CA GLY A 107 22.85 -7.37 3.99
C GLY A 107 23.18 -5.88 4.00
N GLU A 108 22.17 -5.00 4.03
CA GLU A 108 22.39 -3.55 4.09
C GLU A 108 22.56 -3.08 5.55
N LYS A 109 23.55 -2.19 5.78
CA LYS A 109 23.72 -1.52 7.07
C LYS A 109 22.85 -0.27 7.09
N ARG A 110 21.68 -0.35 7.74
CA ARG A 110 20.71 0.76 7.84
C ARG A 110 20.05 0.79 9.22
N LEU A 111 19.71 1.99 9.66
CA LEU A 111 18.90 2.17 10.87
C LEU A 111 17.48 1.59 10.61
N PRO A 112 16.93 0.77 11.52
CA PRO A 112 15.61 0.16 11.39
C PRO A 112 14.46 1.15 11.71
N PHE A 113 14.68 2.44 11.46
CA PHE A 113 13.69 3.51 11.58
C PHE A 113 14.09 4.68 10.66
N ARG A 114 13.14 5.57 10.38
CA ARG A 114 13.38 6.85 9.68
C ARG A 114 12.39 7.92 10.13
N VAL A 115 12.81 9.18 10.01
CA VAL A 115 11.95 10.35 10.23
C VAL A 115 11.73 11.03 8.88
N LEU A 116 10.46 11.20 8.54
CA LEU A 116 10.01 11.83 7.31
C LEU A 116 9.22 13.10 7.61
N TYR A 117 9.22 14.07 6.69
CA TYR A 117 8.33 15.23 6.76
C TYR A 117 7.62 15.48 5.42
N TYR A 118 6.42 16.04 5.48
CA TYR A 118 5.68 16.50 4.31
C TYR A 118 4.61 17.52 4.69
N GLY A 119 4.71 18.74 4.13
CA GLY A 119 3.82 19.84 4.50
C GLY A 119 3.86 20.09 6.01
N SER A 120 2.73 19.92 6.68
CA SER A 120 2.58 20.05 8.14
C SER A 120 2.76 18.75 8.94
N ARG A 121 3.22 17.66 8.31
CA ARG A 121 3.34 16.34 8.94
C ARG A 121 4.77 15.93 9.23
N ILE A 122 4.99 15.47 10.47
CA ILE A 122 6.18 14.73 10.90
C ILE A 122 5.78 13.26 11.04
N ASN A 123 6.46 12.37 10.32
CA ASN A 123 6.22 10.93 10.36
C ASN A 123 7.45 10.19 10.89
N ALA A 124 7.27 9.30 11.87
CA ALA A 124 8.28 8.33 12.26
C ALA A 124 7.85 6.93 11.78
N GLU A 125 8.62 6.34 10.87
CA GLU A 125 8.43 4.96 10.43
C GLU A 125 9.45 4.05 11.12
N ILE A 126 8.97 3.00 11.77
CA ILE A 126 9.78 2.17 12.67
C ILE A 126 9.54 0.70 12.33
N PHE A 127 10.62 -0.08 12.26
CA PHE A 127 10.53 -1.53 12.14
C PHE A 127 10.15 -2.14 13.49
N HIS A 128 9.10 -2.96 13.54
CA HIS A 128 8.53 -3.52 14.79
C HIS A 128 9.50 -4.30 15.69
N ALA A 129 10.68 -4.70 15.20
CA ALA A 129 11.68 -5.33 16.05
C ALA A 129 12.33 -4.36 17.06
N VAL A 130 12.29 -3.05 16.79
CA VAL A 130 12.93 -2.00 17.60
C VAL A 130 12.12 -1.70 18.87
N CYS A 131 10.84 -1.36 18.70
CA CYS A 131 9.94 -1.02 19.81
C CYS A 131 8.47 -1.29 19.46
N ASP A 132 7.60 -1.21 20.48
CA ASP A 132 6.15 -1.24 20.32
C ASP A 132 5.58 0.17 20.14
N GLY A 133 4.25 0.28 20.05
CA GLY A 133 3.56 1.56 19.90
C GLY A 133 3.79 2.54 21.05
N VAL A 134 4.04 2.04 22.28
CA VAL A 134 4.32 2.88 23.45
C VAL A 134 5.73 3.45 23.36
N GLY A 135 6.72 2.63 23.01
CA GLY A 135 8.09 3.11 22.79
C GLY A 135 8.18 4.13 21.65
N ALA A 136 7.42 3.91 20.58
CA ALA A 136 7.33 4.86 19.47
C ALA A 136 6.61 6.16 19.85
N ALA A 137 5.54 6.09 20.65
CA ALA A 137 4.89 7.27 21.21
C ALA A 137 5.85 8.06 22.10
N ALA A 138 6.68 7.41 22.91
CA ALA A 138 7.71 8.11 23.70
C ALA A 138 8.74 8.81 22.81
N PHE A 139 9.19 8.17 21.74
CA PHE A 139 10.11 8.76 20.76
C PHE A 139 9.52 9.99 20.08
N ILE A 140 8.30 9.89 19.52
CA ILE A 140 7.68 11.00 18.80
C ILE A 140 7.38 12.18 19.73
N LYS A 141 7.01 11.93 20.98
CA LYS A 141 6.79 12.98 21.98
C LYS A 141 8.07 13.76 22.27
N ALA A 142 9.19 13.07 22.46
CA ALA A 142 10.48 13.71 22.70
C ALA A 142 10.96 14.51 21.47
N LEU A 143 10.81 13.94 20.26
CA LEU A 143 11.15 14.62 19.02
C LEU A 143 10.31 15.89 18.82
N LEU A 144 9.00 15.79 19.03
CA LEU A 144 8.09 16.91 18.93
C LEU A 144 8.41 18.00 19.96
N GLY A 145 8.72 17.61 21.20
CA GLY A 145 9.08 18.57 22.25
C GLY A 145 10.33 19.39 21.91
N HIS A 146 11.39 18.75 21.43
CA HIS A 146 12.58 19.48 20.96
C HIS A 146 12.28 20.33 19.72
N TYR A 147 11.47 19.84 18.79
CA TYR A 147 11.10 20.60 17.59
C TYR A 147 10.33 21.88 17.93
N LEU A 148 9.29 21.77 18.76
CA LEU A 148 8.47 22.92 19.11
C LEU A 148 9.25 23.94 19.96
N LEU A 149 10.13 23.49 20.85
CA LEU A 149 11.01 24.39 21.62
C LEU A 149 11.95 25.20 20.72
N LEU A 150 12.50 24.57 19.67
CA LEU A 150 13.39 25.24 18.72
C LEU A 150 12.62 26.13 17.73
N ALA A 151 11.41 25.72 17.33
CA ALA A 151 10.59 26.46 16.39
C ALA A 151 9.87 27.67 17.01
N HIS A 152 9.52 27.61 18.31
CA HIS A 152 8.75 28.64 19.03
C HIS A 152 9.39 28.99 20.38
N PRO A 153 10.63 29.50 20.42
CA PRO A 153 11.32 29.85 21.65
C PRO A 153 10.63 30.95 22.46
N GLU A 154 9.75 31.75 21.84
CA GLU A 154 8.96 32.79 22.48
C GLU A 154 7.69 32.28 23.19
N ALA A 155 7.24 31.07 22.84
CA ALA A 155 5.98 30.50 23.34
C ALA A 155 6.18 29.27 24.24
N LEU A 156 7.37 28.66 24.20
CA LEU A 156 7.71 27.46 24.94
C LEU A 156 9.06 27.60 25.63
N ASP A 157 9.10 27.19 26.88
CA ASP A 157 10.32 27.11 27.67
C ASP A 157 10.78 25.66 27.87
N ALA A 158 12.03 25.49 28.30
CA ALA A 158 12.57 24.18 28.65
C ALA A 158 11.76 23.44 29.74
N GLN A 159 11.02 24.18 30.58
CA GLN A 159 10.15 23.61 31.62
C GLN A 159 8.92 22.92 31.02
N ASP A 160 8.37 23.42 29.92
CA ASP A 160 7.17 22.86 29.27
C ASP A 160 7.43 21.48 28.69
N ILE A 161 8.68 21.23 28.26
CA ILE A 161 9.09 19.96 27.68
C ILE A 161 9.60 18.98 28.75
N GLN A 162 9.97 19.45 29.94
CA GLN A 162 10.55 18.64 31.03
C GLN A 162 9.73 17.38 31.39
N PRO A 163 8.37 17.42 31.47
CA PRO A 163 7.56 16.23 31.74
C PRO A 163 7.75 15.12 30.70
N LEU A 164 8.09 15.47 29.46
CA LEU A 164 8.39 14.50 28.41
C LEU A 164 9.69 13.73 28.70
N PHE A 165 10.58 14.29 29.53
CA PHE A 165 11.90 13.76 29.87
C PHE A 165 12.02 13.15 31.26
N GLU A 166 10.93 13.13 32.06
CA GLU A 166 10.92 12.47 33.36
C GLU A 166 11.32 10.99 33.25
N ARG A 167 12.30 10.60 34.08
CA ARG A 167 13.00 9.30 33.96
C ARG A 167 12.18 8.18 34.61
N SER A 168 11.85 7.13 33.85
CA SER A 168 11.85 5.78 34.43
C SER A 168 13.29 5.42 34.84
N PRO A 169 13.51 4.83 36.03
CA PRO A 169 14.85 4.43 36.48
C PRO A 169 15.58 3.64 35.39
N ALA A 170 16.83 3.99 35.07
CA ALA A 170 17.55 3.50 33.89
C ALA A 170 17.65 1.96 33.79
N GLY A 171 17.57 1.25 34.92
CA GLY A 171 17.55 -0.21 34.97
C GLY A 171 16.27 -0.85 34.41
N GLU A 172 15.10 -0.22 34.53
CA GLU A 172 13.81 -0.82 34.14
C GLU A 172 13.46 -0.63 32.66
N LYS A 173 14.12 0.31 31.96
CA LYS A 173 13.80 0.65 30.56
C LYS A 173 14.10 -0.47 29.57
N MET A 174 15.17 -1.24 29.82
CA MET A 174 15.67 -2.28 28.93
C MET A 174 15.41 -3.71 29.42
N ASP A 175 14.70 -3.86 30.54
CA ASP A 175 14.35 -5.15 31.13
C ASP A 175 13.48 -5.97 30.17
N ASP A 176 13.88 -7.23 29.95
CA ASP A 176 13.05 -8.25 29.34
C ASP A 176 11.96 -8.66 30.35
N SER A 177 10.89 -7.87 30.37
CA SER A 177 9.76 -8.07 31.29
C SER A 177 9.09 -9.44 31.08
N PHE A 178 9.20 -10.04 29.89
CA PHE A 178 8.72 -11.41 29.68
C PHE A 178 9.53 -12.41 30.50
N GLN A 179 10.85 -12.25 30.60
CA GLN A 179 11.65 -13.12 31.47
C GLN A 179 11.37 -12.89 32.96
N ARG A 180 11.24 -11.64 33.40
CA ARG A 180 11.01 -11.28 34.81
C ARG A 180 9.72 -11.90 35.35
N TYR A 181 8.60 -11.73 34.64
CA TYR A 181 7.28 -12.16 35.15
C TYR A 181 6.91 -13.60 34.81
N PHE A 182 7.40 -14.16 33.69
CA PHE A 182 6.88 -15.43 33.19
C PHE A 182 7.86 -16.61 33.37
N ARG A 183 9.17 -16.38 33.55
CA ARG A 183 10.14 -17.48 33.65
C ARG A 183 10.15 -18.17 35.02
N HIS A 184 9.95 -17.42 36.11
CA HIS A 184 9.86 -17.97 37.47
C HIS A 184 8.47 -18.56 37.79
N ASN A 185 7.39 -17.98 37.26
CA ASN A 185 6.02 -18.43 37.54
C ASN A 185 5.57 -19.65 36.73
N LEU A 186 6.31 -20.06 35.68
CA LEU A 186 6.01 -21.27 34.89
C LEU A 186 6.03 -22.58 35.73
N LYS A 187 6.81 -22.62 36.82
CA LYS A 187 6.87 -23.77 37.74
C LYS A 187 5.71 -23.81 38.74
N ALA A 188 5.11 -22.67 39.07
CA ALA A 188 4.05 -22.53 40.06
C ALA A 188 2.62 -22.57 39.46
N MET A 189 2.48 -22.71 38.13
CA MET A 189 1.16 -22.72 37.49
C MET A 189 0.40 -24.05 37.69
N PRO A 190 -0.89 -23.98 38.07
CA PRO A 190 -1.74 -25.17 38.20
C PRO A 190 -1.88 -25.91 36.86
N ASP A 191 -1.87 -27.25 36.90
CA ASP A 191 -1.84 -28.11 35.71
C ASP A 191 -3.04 -27.91 34.76
N LYS A 192 -4.19 -27.43 35.27
CA LYS A 192 -5.36 -27.08 34.45
C LYS A 192 -5.08 -25.96 33.44
N ALA A 193 -4.22 -24.99 33.77
CA ALA A 193 -3.83 -23.91 32.86
C ALA A 193 -2.91 -24.40 31.72
N LYS A 194 -2.24 -25.56 31.90
CA LYS A 194 -1.37 -26.18 30.88
C LYS A 194 -2.18 -26.93 29.80
N ALA A 195 -3.47 -27.19 30.04
CA ALA A 195 -4.31 -28.07 29.23
C ALA A 195 -5.39 -27.37 28.38
N LEU A 196 -5.47 -26.04 28.38
CA LEU A 196 -6.37 -25.28 27.51
C LEU A 196 -5.91 -25.39 26.04
N LYS A 197 -6.31 -26.48 25.37
CA LYS A 197 -6.17 -26.67 23.92
C LYS A 197 -7.03 -25.62 23.23
N VAL A 198 -6.42 -24.48 22.87
CA VAL A 198 -7.06 -23.49 21.98
C VAL A 198 -7.39 -24.19 20.66
N ARG A 199 -8.68 -24.42 20.42
CA ARG A 199 -9.17 -25.10 19.22
C ARG A 199 -8.73 -24.32 17.98
N ARG A 200 -8.11 -24.98 17.00
CA ARG A 200 -7.65 -24.32 15.77
C ARG A 200 -8.87 -23.86 14.96
N VAL A 201 -9.13 -22.55 14.96
CA VAL A 201 -10.21 -21.94 14.16
C VAL A 201 -9.60 -21.28 12.92
N LYS A 202 -10.22 -21.53 11.76
CA LYS A 202 -9.91 -20.83 10.50
C LYS A 202 -10.89 -19.66 10.38
N ALA A 203 -10.37 -18.44 10.30
CA ALA A 203 -11.20 -17.24 10.21
C ALA A 203 -11.55 -16.89 8.76
N TRP A 204 -12.65 -16.16 8.58
CA TRP A 204 -12.95 -15.50 7.31
C TRP A 204 -11.88 -14.44 7.03
N ARG A 205 -11.54 -14.24 5.75
CA ARG A 205 -10.56 -13.24 5.32
C ARG A 205 -11.19 -12.29 4.33
N TYR A 206 -11.02 -11.00 4.58
CA TYR A 206 -11.38 -9.97 3.63
C TYR A 206 -10.60 -10.15 2.31
N LYS A 207 -11.31 -10.03 1.18
CA LYS A 207 -10.76 -10.15 -0.17
C LYS A 207 -11.11 -8.88 -0.94
N GLY A 208 -10.13 -8.32 -1.62
CA GLY A 208 -10.29 -7.21 -2.56
C GLY A 208 -9.22 -7.24 -3.65
N SER A 209 -9.31 -6.33 -4.60
CA SER A 209 -8.34 -6.15 -5.68
C SER A 209 -7.06 -5.53 -5.13
N ARG A 210 -5.94 -6.25 -5.24
CA ARG A 210 -4.68 -5.79 -4.65
C ARG A 210 -4.08 -4.61 -5.40
N LEU A 211 -3.51 -3.67 -4.64
CA LEU A 211 -2.71 -2.59 -5.19
C LEU A 211 -1.42 -3.10 -5.85
N VAL A 212 -1.04 -2.44 -6.94
CA VAL A 212 0.19 -2.74 -7.69
C VAL A 212 1.42 -2.23 -6.91
N ARG A 213 2.54 -2.95 -7.00
CA ARG A 213 3.84 -2.65 -6.34
C ARG A 213 3.86 -2.64 -4.82
N HIS A 214 2.98 -3.40 -4.18
CA HIS A 214 2.96 -3.49 -2.71
C HIS A 214 2.67 -2.14 -2.03
N ARG A 215 2.02 -1.22 -2.75
CA ARG A 215 1.56 0.04 -2.19
C ARG A 215 0.47 -0.19 -1.15
N ALA A 216 0.40 0.72 -0.19
CA ALA A 216 -0.63 0.76 0.83
C ALA A 216 -1.70 1.80 0.48
N ASN A 217 -2.96 1.44 0.65
CA ASN A 217 -4.09 2.35 0.68
C ASN A 217 -4.28 2.79 2.13
N LEU A 218 -4.09 4.07 2.41
CA LEU A 218 -4.23 4.65 3.75
C LEU A 218 -5.42 5.61 3.75
N VAL A 219 -6.38 5.37 4.64
CA VAL A 219 -7.52 6.23 4.90
C VAL A 219 -7.51 6.57 6.38
N GLU A 220 -7.46 7.85 6.70
CA GLU A 220 -7.42 8.36 8.07
C GLU A 220 -8.68 9.17 8.33
N GLY A 221 -9.42 8.81 9.37
CA GLY A 221 -10.56 9.58 9.87
C GLY A 221 -10.23 10.19 11.22
N THR A 222 -10.57 11.46 11.40
CA THR A 222 -10.43 12.19 12.65
C THR A 222 -11.79 12.67 13.14
N MET A 223 -11.98 12.66 14.46
CA MET A 223 -13.24 13.04 15.10
C MET A 223 -12.99 13.62 16.50
N PRO A 224 -13.85 14.53 17.00
CA PRO A 224 -13.75 15.01 18.38
C PRO A 224 -13.95 13.87 19.38
N ILE A 225 -13.02 13.73 20.33
CA ILE A 225 -13.05 12.60 21.27
C ILE A 225 -14.27 12.64 22.20
N GLN A 226 -14.77 13.82 22.54
CA GLN A 226 -15.90 13.97 23.46
C GLN A 226 -17.19 13.44 22.85
N LEU A 227 -17.50 13.84 21.60
CA LEU A 227 -18.68 13.34 20.88
C LEU A 227 -18.60 11.82 20.67
N LEU A 228 -17.40 11.28 20.42
CA LEU A 228 -17.21 9.84 20.32
C LEU A 228 -17.42 9.12 21.67
N LYS A 229 -16.98 9.71 22.79
CA LYS A 229 -17.23 9.18 24.13
C LYS A 229 -18.71 9.21 24.47
N GLU A 230 -19.41 10.30 24.18
CA GLU A 230 -20.86 10.42 24.36
C GLU A 230 -21.60 9.34 23.56
N ALA A 231 -21.19 9.11 22.30
CA ALA A 231 -21.74 8.04 21.47
C ALA A 231 -21.54 6.66 22.09
N ALA A 232 -20.32 6.33 22.54
CA ALA A 232 -20.05 5.07 23.23
C ALA A 232 -20.82 4.93 24.56
N GLN A 233 -20.98 6.03 25.30
CA GLN A 233 -21.69 6.07 26.58
C GLN A 233 -23.19 5.83 26.43
N ARG A 234 -23.82 6.29 25.32
CA ARG A 234 -25.23 5.96 25.01
C ARG A 234 -25.48 4.46 24.99
N HIS A 235 -24.48 3.68 24.57
CA HIS A 235 -24.52 2.21 24.57
C HIS A 235 -23.86 1.56 25.80
N LYS A 236 -23.48 2.33 26.82
CA LYS A 236 -22.80 1.87 28.04
C LYS A 236 -21.52 1.05 27.73
N ALA A 237 -20.80 1.42 26.69
CA ALA A 237 -19.62 0.71 26.20
C ALA A 237 -18.32 1.51 26.39
N THR A 238 -17.19 0.80 26.51
CA THR A 238 -15.88 1.44 26.37
C THR A 238 -15.61 1.79 24.91
N LEU A 239 -14.77 2.81 24.65
CA LEU A 239 -14.41 3.22 23.28
C LEU A 239 -13.91 2.04 22.41
N THR A 240 -13.02 1.21 22.96
CA THR A 240 -12.47 0.07 22.22
C THR A 240 -13.55 -0.96 21.88
N VAL A 241 -14.49 -1.25 22.79
CA VAL A 241 -15.61 -2.17 22.53
C VAL A 241 -16.54 -1.57 21.48
N TYR A 242 -16.90 -0.29 21.62
CA TYR A 242 -17.79 0.42 20.71
C TYR A 242 -17.25 0.44 19.27
N LEU A 243 -16.00 0.88 19.08
CA LEU A 243 -15.36 0.91 17.76
C LEU A 243 -15.18 -0.51 17.19
N SER A 244 -14.83 -1.48 18.04
CA SER A 244 -14.74 -2.89 17.60
C SER A 244 -16.09 -3.42 17.16
N ALA A 245 -17.20 -2.97 17.76
CA ALA A 245 -18.56 -3.41 17.42
C ALA A 245 -19.00 -2.86 16.06
N ILE A 246 -18.77 -1.57 15.82
CA ILE A 246 -19.02 -0.96 14.50
C ILE A 246 -18.17 -1.67 13.43
N TYR A 247 -16.89 -1.92 13.72
CA TYR A 247 -16.03 -2.61 12.78
C TYR A 247 -16.43 -4.08 12.55
N ALA A 248 -16.84 -4.79 13.60
CA ALA A 248 -17.36 -6.15 13.52
C ALA A 248 -18.63 -6.23 12.67
N LYS A 249 -19.57 -5.30 12.87
CA LYS A 249 -20.78 -5.18 12.07
C LYS A 249 -20.44 -4.92 10.60
N ALA A 250 -19.55 -3.97 10.31
CA ALA A 250 -19.09 -3.69 8.94
C ALA A 250 -18.42 -4.92 8.29
N LEU A 251 -17.61 -5.68 9.03
CA LEU A 251 -17.01 -6.93 8.56
C LEU A 251 -18.06 -8.00 8.27
N TRP A 252 -19.13 -8.07 9.07
CA TRP A 252 -20.23 -9.01 8.87
C TRP A 252 -21.05 -8.67 7.63
N GLU A 253 -21.37 -7.40 7.41
CA GLU A 253 -22.10 -6.93 6.22
C GLU A 253 -21.32 -7.20 4.93
N GLU A 254 -20.00 -7.00 4.97
CA GLU A 254 -19.11 -7.30 3.84
C GLU A 254 -18.94 -8.80 3.57
N ARG A 255 -19.20 -9.63 4.58
CA ARG A 255 -19.03 -11.09 4.51
C ARG A 255 -20.22 -11.72 3.79
N ARG A 256 -20.18 -11.70 2.45
CA ARG A 256 -21.16 -12.37 1.57
C ARG A 256 -20.95 -13.91 1.54
N GLY A 257 -22.03 -14.70 1.59
CA GLY A 257 -22.03 -16.16 1.31
C GLY A 257 -22.90 -17.03 2.24
N SER A 258 -23.21 -18.27 1.81
CA SER A 258 -24.18 -19.17 2.47
C SER A 258 -23.67 -19.94 3.70
N LYS A 259 -22.34 -20.06 3.90
CA LYS A 259 -21.72 -20.61 5.12
C LYS A 259 -20.37 -19.94 5.40
N PRO A 260 -20.35 -18.67 5.87
CA PRO A 260 -19.11 -17.96 6.06
C PRO A 260 -18.30 -18.52 7.24
N LEU A 261 -16.98 -18.54 7.10
CA LEU A 261 -16.07 -18.78 8.22
C LEU A 261 -16.29 -17.71 9.32
N PRO A 262 -15.98 -18.01 10.60
CA PRO A 262 -16.18 -17.05 11.67
C PRO A 262 -15.31 -15.81 11.49
N ILE A 263 -15.83 -14.65 11.90
CA ILE A 263 -15.05 -13.42 12.03
C ILE A 263 -14.26 -13.51 13.33
N VAL A 264 -12.95 -13.28 13.24
CA VAL A 264 -12.06 -13.31 14.40
C VAL A 264 -11.23 -12.03 14.39
N LEU A 265 -11.38 -11.20 15.42
CA LEU A 265 -10.63 -9.95 15.58
C LEU A 265 -9.35 -10.21 16.36
N SER A 266 -8.24 -9.67 15.87
CA SER A 266 -6.95 -9.71 16.56
C SER A 266 -6.69 -8.37 17.23
N ILE A 267 -6.52 -8.36 18.55
CA ILE A 267 -6.44 -7.14 19.35
C ILE A 267 -5.20 -7.21 20.24
N PRO A 268 -4.17 -6.39 19.97
CA PRO A 268 -3.03 -6.25 20.87
C PRO A 268 -3.45 -5.63 22.19
N VAL A 269 -3.07 -6.25 23.30
CA VAL A 269 -3.32 -5.76 24.67
C VAL A 269 -1.99 -5.42 25.32
N ASN A 270 -1.87 -4.18 25.81
CA ASN A 270 -0.71 -3.72 26.56
C ASN A 270 -0.67 -4.46 27.91
N LEU A 271 0.44 -5.14 28.19
CA LEU A 271 0.60 -5.92 29.42
C LEU A 271 1.05 -5.06 30.61
N ARG A 272 1.54 -3.83 30.37
CA ARG A 272 2.09 -2.96 31.42
C ARG A 272 1.13 -2.68 32.58
N PRO A 273 -0.17 -2.35 32.35
CA PRO A 273 -1.11 -2.10 33.45
C PRO A 273 -1.37 -3.35 34.30
N LEU A 274 -1.24 -4.54 33.72
CA LEU A 274 -1.49 -5.81 34.40
C LEU A 274 -0.28 -6.32 35.18
N PHE A 275 0.93 -5.95 34.77
CA PHE A 275 2.19 -6.48 35.32
C PHE A 275 3.11 -5.40 35.91
N SER A 276 2.62 -4.18 36.15
CA SER A 276 3.38 -3.05 36.74
C SER A 276 4.77 -2.84 36.12
N SER A 277 4.92 -3.06 34.81
CA SER A 277 6.19 -2.92 34.09
C SER A 277 6.35 -1.56 33.44
N ARG A 278 7.57 -1.00 33.49
CA ARG A 278 7.97 0.27 32.87
C ARG A 278 8.88 0.10 31.64
N THR A 279 8.96 -1.11 31.08
CA THR A 279 9.85 -1.41 29.93
C THR A 279 9.46 -0.61 28.67
N GLU A 280 10.46 -0.09 27.97
CA GLU A 280 10.32 0.59 26.68
C GLU A 280 10.46 -0.39 25.50
N ARG A 281 10.71 -1.69 25.79
CA ARG A 281 10.76 -2.80 24.83
C ARG A 281 9.36 -3.35 24.53
N ASN A 282 9.25 -4.22 23.53
CA ASN A 282 7.99 -4.86 23.14
C ASN A 282 7.35 -5.62 24.34
N PHE A 283 6.25 -5.11 24.89
CA PHE A 283 5.54 -5.76 26.02
C PHE A 283 4.01 -5.75 25.88
N PHE A 284 3.55 -6.47 24.86
CA PHE A 284 2.14 -6.67 24.56
C PHE A 284 1.87 -8.14 24.22
N THR A 285 0.61 -8.56 24.33
CA THR A 285 0.14 -9.85 23.81
C THR A 285 -0.99 -9.62 22.84
N VAL A 286 -1.26 -10.60 21.96
CA VAL A 286 -2.34 -10.52 20.99
C VAL A 286 -3.47 -11.43 21.44
N VAL A 287 -4.64 -10.83 21.66
CA VAL A 287 -5.89 -11.52 21.94
C VAL A 287 -6.65 -11.77 20.64
N TYR A 288 -7.28 -12.94 20.53
CA TYR A 288 -8.12 -13.29 19.39
C TYR A 288 -9.58 -13.44 19.86
N LEU A 289 -10.43 -12.49 19.47
CA LEU A 289 -11.86 -12.53 19.79
C LEU A 289 -12.61 -13.16 18.62
N LYS A 290 -13.08 -14.40 18.80
CA LYS A 290 -13.98 -15.05 17.85
C LYS A 290 -15.39 -14.52 18.08
N LEU A 291 -15.98 -13.90 17.07
CA LEU A 291 -17.34 -13.38 17.16
C LEU A 291 -18.36 -14.52 17.03
N PRO A 292 -19.47 -14.48 17.81
CA PRO A 292 -20.62 -15.33 17.57
C PRO A 292 -21.26 -15.00 16.22
N GLU A 293 -22.00 -15.95 15.67
CA GLU A 293 -22.72 -15.77 14.41
C GLU A 293 -24.13 -15.24 14.72
N PRO A 294 -24.47 -13.99 14.35
CA PRO A 294 -25.79 -13.42 14.62
C PRO A 294 -26.85 -13.93 13.63
N SER A 295 -28.10 -13.93 14.06
CA SER A 295 -29.27 -13.86 13.16
C SER A 295 -29.34 -12.51 12.44
N GLN A 296 -30.14 -12.40 11.37
CA GLN A 296 -30.24 -11.13 10.64
C GLN A 296 -30.78 -9.98 11.50
N GLU A 297 -31.75 -10.26 12.38
CA GLU A 297 -32.30 -9.26 13.31
C GLU A 297 -31.24 -8.79 14.31
N GLU A 298 -30.48 -9.72 14.89
CA GLU A 298 -29.37 -9.39 15.79
C GLU A 298 -28.28 -8.58 15.09
N ALA A 299 -27.92 -8.95 13.86
CA ALA A 299 -26.87 -8.28 13.10
C ALA A 299 -27.21 -6.81 12.78
N SER A 300 -28.49 -6.48 12.64
CA SER A 300 -28.95 -5.11 12.41
C SER A 300 -28.72 -4.19 13.61
N ARG A 301 -28.78 -4.72 14.83
CA ARG A 301 -28.70 -3.96 16.09
C ARG A 301 -27.26 -3.80 16.55
N LEU A 302 -26.79 -2.56 16.65
CA LEU A 302 -25.42 -2.27 17.12
C LEU A 302 -25.17 -2.76 18.55
N ASP A 303 -26.18 -2.66 19.43
CA ASP A 303 -26.10 -3.11 20.82
C ASP A 303 -25.76 -4.60 20.96
N TRP A 304 -26.21 -5.45 20.04
CA TRP A 304 -25.89 -6.88 20.07
C TRP A 304 -24.39 -7.10 19.86
N TRP A 305 -23.80 -6.40 18.89
CA TRP A 305 -22.35 -6.47 18.63
C TRP A 305 -21.54 -5.96 19.81
N ILE A 306 -21.99 -4.88 20.45
CA ILE A 306 -21.38 -4.31 21.65
C ILE A 306 -21.37 -5.33 22.79
N GLN A 307 -22.51 -5.98 23.07
CA GLN A 307 -22.62 -6.99 24.12
C GLN A 307 -21.74 -8.21 23.83
N ALA A 308 -21.77 -8.72 22.59
CA ALA A 308 -20.95 -9.85 22.17
C ALA A 308 -19.46 -9.58 22.34
N LEU A 309 -19.00 -8.38 21.98
CA LEU A 309 -17.61 -7.97 22.16
C LEU A 309 -17.25 -7.71 23.61
N ALA A 310 -18.09 -7.00 24.36
CA ALA A 310 -17.85 -6.76 25.79
C ALA A 310 -17.67 -8.07 26.56
N HIS A 311 -18.50 -9.07 26.27
CA HIS A 311 -18.37 -10.41 26.83
C HIS A 311 -17.06 -11.08 26.40
N GLY A 312 -16.75 -11.12 25.10
CA GLY A 312 -15.50 -11.72 24.61
C GLY A 312 -14.23 -11.05 25.15
N PHE A 313 -14.23 -9.73 25.31
CA PHE A 313 -13.14 -8.98 25.96
C PHE A 313 -12.99 -9.38 27.43
N LYS A 314 -14.10 -9.46 28.17
CA LYS A 314 -14.09 -9.82 29.60
C LYS A 314 -13.55 -11.24 29.82
N GLU A 315 -13.90 -12.19 28.98
CA GLU A 315 -13.38 -13.57 29.08
C GLU A 315 -11.88 -13.63 28.74
N THR A 316 -11.43 -12.88 27.74
CA THR A 316 -10.07 -13.05 27.20
C THR A 316 -9.00 -12.21 27.90
N ILE A 317 -9.38 -11.07 28.51
CA ILE A 317 -8.45 -10.20 29.26
C ILE A 317 -8.16 -10.74 30.68
N GLN A 318 -8.84 -11.81 31.13
CA GLN A 318 -8.50 -12.45 32.40
C GLN A 318 -7.03 -12.89 32.43
N ALA A 319 -6.32 -12.52 33.51
CA ALA A 319 -4.88 -12.71 33.63
C ALA A 319 -4.46 -14.18 33.42
N GLU A 320 -5.26 -15.13 33.91
CA GLU A 320 -5.05 -16.58 33.77
C GLU A 320 -5.05 -17.04 32.29
N THR A 321 -5.97 -16.49 31.48
CA THR A 321 -6.09 -16.77 30.04
C THR A 321 -4.91 -16.19 29.26
N LEU A 322 -4.48 -14.96 29.60
CA LEU A 322 -3.33 -14.32 28.95
C LEU A 322 -2.01 -15.05 29.28
N VAL A 323 -1.83 -15.44 30.54
CA VAL A 323 -0.64 -16.12 31.05
C VAL A 323 -0.49 -17.53 30.46
N SER A 324 -1.58 -18.29 30.36
CA SER A 324 -1.56 -19.64 29.75
C SER A 324 -1.21 -19.60 28.25
N GLY A 325 -1.72 -18.62 27.51
CA GLY A 325 -1.38 -18.40 26.10
C GLY A 325 0.11 -18.08 25.88
N LEU A 326 0.70 -17.28 26.76
CA LEU A 326 2.12 -16.90 26.70
C LEU A 326 3.07 -18.04 27.11
N ALA A 327 2.67 -18.89 28.07
CA ALA A 327 3.46 -20.03 28.53
C ALA A 327 3.80 -21.03 27.42
N GLY A 328 2.88 -21.25 26.47
CA GLY A 328 3.10 -22.12 25.30
C GLY A 328 4.19 -21.60 24.35
N HIS A 329 4.21 -20.29 24.10
CA HIS A 329 5.21 -19.65 23.23
C HIS A 329 6.61 -19.66 23.87
N LEU A 330 6.70 -19.39 25.18
CA LEU A 330 7.97 -19.41 25.94
C LEU A 330 8.60 -20.82 25.99
N LYS A 331 7.79 -21.90 26.08
CA LYS A 331 8.29 -23.28 26.05
C LYS A 331 8.94 -23.65 24.72
N LEU A 332 8.31 -23.30 23.61
CA LEU A 332 8.84 -23.54 22.26
C LEU A 332 10.21 -22.87 22.06
N GLU A 333 10.38 -21.65 22.58
CA GLU A 333 11.66 -20.94 22.51
C GLU A 333 12.73 -21.48 23.48
N SER A 334 12.29 -22.06 24.60
CA SER A 334 13.19 -22.69 25.55
C SER A 334 13.80 -24.01 25.03
N ASN A 335 13.23 -24.58 23.95
CA ASN A 335 13.65 -25.87 23.41
C ASN A 335 15.07 -25.80 22.81
N PRO A 336 16.05 -26.56 23.35
CA PRO A 336 17.44 -26.52 22.90
C PRO A 336 17.62 -26.94 21.43
N LEU A 337 16.82 -27.88 20.91
CA LEU A 337 16.88 -28.31 19.51
C LEU A 337 16.54 -27.17 18.54
N LEU A 338 15.54 -26.36 18.89
CA LEU A 338 15.14 -25.22 18.06
C LEU A 338 16.17 -24.08 18.11
N ARG A 339 17.03 -24.02 19.15
CA ARG A 339 18.08 -22.98 19.25
C ARG A 339 19.26 -23.24 18.34
N VAL A 340 19.60 -24.50 18.06
CA VAL A 340 20.78 -24.88 17.25
C VAL A 340 20.49 -24.85 15.74
N LEU A 341 19.23 -24.77 15.32
CA LEU A 341 18.91 -24.70 13.89
C LEU A 341 19.52 -23.44 13.22
N PRO A 342 20.11 -23.54 12.02
CA PRO A 342 20.55 -22.38 11.25
C PRO A 342 19.39 -21.41 10.94
N THR A 343 19.69 -20.12 10.83
CA THR A 343 18.68 -19.07 10.57
C THR A 343 17.91 -19.29 9.27
N GLY A 344 18.52 -19.89 8.25
CA GLY A 344 17.81 -20.17 6.98
C GLY A 344 16.64 -21.13 7.15
N ILE A 345 16.84 -22.21 7.92
CA ILE A 345 15.80 -23.21 8.21
C ILE A 345 14.77 -22.61 9.17
N LYS A 346 15.23 -21.92 10.22
CA LYS A 346 14.34 -21.21 11.16
C LYS A 346 13.44 -20.21 10.44
N ASP A 347 13.99 -19.40 9.53
CA ASP A 347 13.24 -18.43 8.73
C ASP A 347 12.14 -19.13 7.93
N TYR A 348 12.44 -20.26 7.28
CA TYR A 348 11.46 -21.02 6.51
C TYR A 348 10.31 -21.54 7.39
N ILE A 349 10.65 -22.16 8.53
CA ILE A 349 9.66 -22.67 9.50
C ILE A 349 8.81 -21.53 10.05
N LEU A 350 9.43 -20.42 10.44
CA LEU A 350 8.74 -19.24 10.98
C LEU A 350 7.84 -18.58 9.94
N ARG A 351 8.25 -18.52 8.67
CA ARG A 351 7.41 -18.02 7.56
C ARG A 351 6.20 -18.92 7.35
N LEU A 352 6.38 -20.24 7.33
CA LEU A 352 5.28 -21.18 7.20
C LEU A 352 4.32 -21.06 8.39
N ALA A 353 4.86 -21.00 9.61
CA ALA A 353 4.07 -20.80 10.83
C ALA A 353 3.31 -19.46 10.81
N HIS A 354 3.93 -18.38 10.34
CA HIS A 354 3.28 -17.08 10.16
C HIS A 354 2.14 -17.14 9.14
N VAL A 355 2.34 -17.78 7.97
CA VAL A 355 1.27 -17.95 6.97
C VAL A 355 0.10 -18.78 7.53
N LEU A 356 0.38 -19.77 8.38
CA LEU A 356 -0.65 -20.54 9.07
C LEU A 356 -1.35 -19.72 10.18
N SER A 357 -0.60 -18.87 10.90
CA SER A 357 -1.15 -18.00 11.94
C SER A 357 -2.02 -16.88 11.36
N ASP A 358 -1.63 -16.31 10.21
CA ASP A 358 -2.41 -15.31 9.46
C ASP A 358 -3.79 -15.82 9.01
N ARG A 359 -4.03 -17.14 9.04
CA ARG A 359 -5.34 -17.75 8.71
C ARG A 359 -6.28 -17.82 9.91
N LYS A 360 -5.82 -17.48 11.11
CA LYS A 360 -6.58 -17.61 12.35
C LYS A 360 -7.40 -16.36 12.69
N PHE A 361 -7.15 -15.23 12.03
CA PHE A 361 -7.87 -13.99 12.25
C PHE A 361 -8.31 -13.33 10.94
N THR A 362 -9.36 -12.51 11.02
CA THR A 362 -9.97 -11.78 9.92
C THR A 362 -9.27 -10.45 9.69
N SER A 363 -9.15 -9.66 10.76
CA SER A 363 -8.53 -8.34 10.75
C SER A 363 -7.98 -8.01 12.14
N SER A 364 -7.06 -7.05 12.20
CA SER A 364 -6.49 -6.55 13.45
C SER A 364 -7.00 -5.15 13.78
N ILE A 365 -7.33 -4.93 15.06
CA ILE A 365 -7.66 -3.63 15.63
C ILE A 365 -6.59 -3.30 16.66
N SER A 366 -5.83 -2.23 16.43
CA SER A 366 -4.79 -1.77 17.37
C SER A 366 -5.19 -0.42 17.94
N ASN A 367 -5.41 -0.35 19.26
CA ASN A 367 -5.61 0.92 19.95
C ASN A 367 -4.37 1.20 20.80
N ILE A 368 -3.61 2.24 20.46
CA ILE A 368 -2.41 2.64 21.21
C ILE A 368 -2.78 3.39 22.50
N GLY A 369 -3.99 3.95 22.57
CA GLY A 369 -4.45 4.80 23.67
C GLY A 369 -4.21 6.28 23.40
N SER A 370 -4.03 7.05 24.47
CA SER A 370 -3.73 8.48 24.39
C SER A 370 -2.23 8.74 24.29
N ILE A 371 -1.88 9.69 23.41
CA ILE A 371 -0.57 10.32 23.42
C ILE A 371 -0.73 11.60 24.24
N ASP A 372 -0.42 11.49 25.54
CA ASP A 372 -0.50 12.62 26.46
C ASP A 372 0.68 13.58 26.19
N LEU A 373 0.34 14.82 25.87
CA LEU A 373 1.26 15.90 25.52
C LEU A 373 1.03 17.08 26.48
N PRO A 374 2.07 17.89 26.79
CA PRO A 374 1.93 19.11 27.56
C PRO A 374 0.84 20.02 27.00
N GLU A 375 0.12 20.72 27.87
CA GLU A 375 -0.99 21.59 27.48
C GLU A 375 -0.53 22.71 26.53
N ALA A 376 0.68 23.23 26.75
CA ALA A 376 1.32 24.21 25.90
C ALA A 376 1.46 23.76 24.43
N PHE A 377 1.42 22.45 24.14
CA PHE A 377 1.54 21.95 22.77
C PHE A 377 0.23 21.96 21.99
N GLN A 378 -0.93 22.09 22.67
CA GLN A 378 -2.24 21.97 22.04
C GLN A 378 -2.50 23.08 20.99
N SER A 379 -1.90 24.26 21.17
CA SER A 379 -2.00 25.36 20.21
C SER A 379 -1.33 25.03 18.88
N PHE A 380 -0.27 24.22 18.87
CA PHE A 380 0.51 23.88 17.68
C PHE A 380 0.03 22.62 16.95
N LEU A 381 -0.70 21.75 17.65
CA LEU A 381 -1.06 20.41 17.15
C LEU A 381 -2.48 20.35 16.60
N ARG A 382 -2.64 19.60 15.49
CA ARG A 382 -3.95 19.30 14.92
C ARG A 382 -4.39 17.87 15.25
N SER A 383 -3.54 16.88 14.97
CA SER A 383 -3.88 15.48 15.19
C SER A 383 -2.63 14.59 15.23
N CYS A 384 -2.81 13.39 15.77
CA CYS A 384 -1.81 12.32 15.70
C CYS A 384 -2.45 11.09 15.04
N HIS A 385 -1.69 10.35 14.25
CA HIS A 385 -2.14 9.17 13.52
C HIS A 385 -1.18 8.02 13.77
N VAL A 386 -1.71 6.80 13.72
CA VAL A 386 -0.88 5.59 13.77
C VAL A 386 -1.40 4.56 12.79
N SER A 387 -0.49 3.88 12.12
CA SER A 387 -0.82 2.88 11.10
C SER A 387 0.25 1.79 11.05
N ILE A 388 -0.15 0.57 10.68
CA ILE A 388 0.73 -0.60 10.70
C ILE A 388 0.65 -1.30 9.35
N ALA A 389 1.76 -1.45 8.65
CA ALA A 389 1.79 -2.17 7.38
C ALA A 389 1.20 -3.59 7.53
N SER A 390 0.24 -3.93 6.66
CA SER A 390 -0.49 -5.19 6.72
C SER A 390 -0.63 -5.81 5.33
N ARG A 391 -0.66 -7.15 5.28
CA ARG A 391 -0.93 -7.93 4.04
C ARG A 391 -2.38 -7.90 3.60
N GLY A 392 -3.28 -7.42 4.46
CA GLY A 392 -4.72 -7.38 4.26
C GLY A 392 -5.24 -5.99 4.60
N LEU A 393 -6.21 -5.96 5.50
CA LEU A 393 -6.74 -4.73 6.09
C LEU A 393 -6.36 -4.73 7.58
N SER A 394 -6.01 -3.58 8.12
CA SER A 394 -5.90 -3.37 9.55
C SER A 394 -6.39 -1.98 9.94
N LEU A 395 -6.94 -1.88 11.14
CA LEU A 395 -7.41 -0.65 11.75
C LEU A 395 -6.49 -0.34 12.93
N ALA A 396 -5.99 0.89 12.98
CA ALA A 396 -5.26 1.39 14.14
C ALA A 396 -5.85 2.72 14.62
N ALA A 397 -5.83 2.97 15.92
CA ALA A 397 -6.45 4.12 16.55
C ALA A 397 -5.56 4.73 17.63
N VAL A 398 -5.67 6.05 17.78
CA VAL A 398 -4.92 6.86 18.74
C VAL A 398 -5.70 8.14 19.07
N SER A 399 -5.58 8.64 20.29
CA SER A 399 -6.11 9.96 20.66
C SER A 399 -5.00 10.93 21.02
N CYS A 400 -5.13 12.17 20.58
CA CYS A 400 -4.13 13.23 20.74
C CYS A 400 -4.83 14.59 20.71
N ALA A 401 -4.51 15.49 21.64
CA ALA A 401 -5.00 16.89 21.64
C ALA A 401 -6.54 17.02 21.43
N GLY A 402 -7.34 16.23 22.14
CA GLY A 402 -8.82 16.27 22.03
C GLY A 402 -9.40 15.63 20.76
N VAL A 403 -8.56 15.15 19.84
CA VAL A 403 -8.94 14.46 18.61
C VAL A 403 -8.70 12.96 18.74
N PHE A 404 -9.64 12.17 18.26
CA PHE A 404 -9.49 10.73 18.09
C PHE A 404 -9.30 10.42 16.60
N SER A 405 -8.25 9.67 16.29
CA SER A 405 -7.89 9.31 14.91
C SER A 405 -8.00 7.80 14.70
N VAL A 406 -8.60 7.40 13.58
CA VAL A 406 -8.69 6.01 13.11
C VAL A 406 -8.03 5.92 11.74
N SER A 407 -7.03 5.05 11.60
CA SER A 407 -6.31 4.83 10.36
C SER A 407 -6.57 3.42 9.85
N PHE A 408 -7.18 3.33 8.67
CA PHE A 408 -7.30 2.11 7.89
C PHE A 408 -6.15 2.00 6.92
N ILE A 409 -5.43 0.90 7.00
CA ILE A 409 -4.40 0.55 6.03
C ILE A 409 -4.76 -0.76 5.35
N SER A 410 -4.76 -0.72 4.03
CA SER A 410 -5.24 -1.82 3.18
C SER A 410 -4.28 -2.09 2.04
N ALA A 411 -4.07 -3.38 1.74
CA ALA A 411 -3.43 -3.81 0.50
C ALA A 411 -4.39 -3.80 -0.71
N PHE A 412 -5.65 -3.40 -0.51
CA PHE A 412 -6.74 -3.46 -1.50
C PHE A 412 -7.13 -2.08 -2.04
N ARG A 413 -7.69 -2.07 -3.27
CA ARG A 413 -8.15 -0.85 -3.96
C ARG A 413 -9.49 -0.36 -3.39
N GLU A 414 -10.32 -1.28 -2.91
CA GLU A 414 -11.65 -1.02 -2.39
C GLU A 414 -11.61 -0.44 -0.97
N ASN A 415 -12.50 0.51 -0.68
CA ASN A 415 -12.63 1.20 0.61
C ASN A 415 -14.00 0.98 1.27
N GLU A 416 -14.69 -0.11 0.91
CA GLU A 416 -16.03 -0.43 1.40
C GLU A 416 -16.09 -0.61 2.94
N LEU A 417 -15.07 -1.24 3.54
CA LEU A 417 -15.00 -1.38 5.00
C LEU A 417 -14.79 -0.04 5.73
N PRO A 418 -13.79 0.79 5.36
CA PRO A 418 -13.70 2.16 5.86
C PRO A 418 -14.99 2.96 5.66
N TYR A 419 -15.62 2.85 4.48
CA TYR A 419 -16.89 3.54 4.17
C TYR A 419 -17.97 3.17 5.19
N ARG A 420 -18.31 1.87 5.32
CA ARG A 420 -19.33 1.38 6.27
C ARG A 420 -19.02 1.77 7.71
N PHE A 421 -17.75 1.71 8.10
CA PHE A 421 -17.32 2.06 9.45
C PHE A 421 -17.56 3.54 9.76
N PHE A 422 -17.10 4.43 8.88
CA PHE A 422 -17.24 5.87 9.09
C PHE A 422 -18.68 6.35 8.92
N THR A 423 -19.45 5.83 7.96
CA THR A 423 -20.87 6.19 7.82
C THR A 423 -21.70 5.73 9.01
N SER A 424 -21.37 4.58 9.62
CA SER A 424 -22.01 4.15 10.88
C SER A 424 -21.75 5.12 12.03
N LEU A 425 -20.55 5.68 12.12
CA LEU A 425 -20.21 6.70 13.13
C LEU A 425 -20.92 8.05 12.85
N VAL A 426 -21.05 8.43 11.57
CA VAL A 426 -21.82 9.62 11.17
C VAL A 426 -23.31 9.45 11.52
N ALA A 427 -23.88 8.26 11.28
CA ALA A 427 -25.25 7.94 11.67
C ALA A 427 -25.49 8.01 13.19
N GLU A 428 -24.43 7.75 13.97
CA GLU A 428 -24.40 7.92 15.42
C GLU A 428 -24.16 9.37 15.86
N GLY A 429 -24.16 10.34 14.94
CA GLY A 429 -24.01 11.77 15.23
C GLY A 429 -22.57 12.22 15.49
N VAL A 430 -21.57 11.40 15.15
CA VAL A 430 -20.15 11.77 15.29
C VAL A 430 -19.66 12.41 13.98
N PRO A 431 -19.24 13.68 13.98
CA PRO A 431 -18.68 14.31 12.79
C PRO A 431 -17.29 13.74 12.50
N ILE A 432 -17.02 13.44 11.23
CA ILE A 432 -15.78 12.78 10.79
C ILE A 432 -15.15 13.58 9.65
N GLU A 433 -13.86 13.88 9.83
CA GLU A 433 -13.01 14.43 8.79
C GLU A 433 -12.08 13.32 8.24
N ILE A 434 -12.10 13.09 6.93
CA ILE A 434 -11.37 12.03 6.24
C ILE A 434 -10.23 12.63 5.40
N THR A 435 -9.06 12.00 5.47
CA THR A 435 -7.95 12.19 4.54
C THR A 435 -7.39 10.85 4.07
N SER A 436 -6.67 10.82 2.95
CA SER A 436 -6.16 9.58 2.35
C SER A 436 -5.02 9.83 1.37
N ASN A 437 -4.14 8.85 1.15
CA ASN A 437 -3.11 8.92 0.09
C ASN A 437 -3.65 8.65 -1.33
N ARG A 438 -4.97 8.68 -1.53
CA ARG A 438 -5.65 8.40 -2.80
C ARG A 438 -6.49 9.57 -3.29
N ASN A 439 -6.89 9.48 -4.56
CA ASN A 439 -7.72 10.46 -5.27
C ASN A 439 -7.17 11.90 -5.24
N ILE A 440 -5.86 12.04 -5.03
CA ILE A 440 -5.15 13.32 -5.10
C ILE A 440 -5.16 13.79 -6.56
N ILE A 441 -5.58 15.02 -6.79
CA ILE A 441 -5.56 15.63 -8.13
C ILE A 441 -4.08 15.74 -8.57
N LYS A 442 -3.78 15.30 -9.80
CA LYS A 442 -2.44 15.35 -10.39
C LYS A 442 -2.45 16.35 -11.53
N ALA A 443 -1.49 17.28 -11.55
CA ALA A 443 -1.32 18.19 -12.67
C ALA A 443 -1.00 17.40 -13.96
N GLN A 444 -1.72 17.67 -15.06
CA GLN A 444 -1.17 17.46 -16.40
C GLN A 444 -0.72 18.83 -16.93
N VAL A 445 0.58 18.96 -17.19
CA VAL A 445 1.14 20.10 -17.93
C VAL A 445 0.76 19.92 -19.40
N GLY A 446 0.06 20.91 -19.94
CA GLY A 446 -0.07 21.12 -21.37
C GLY A 446 -0.55 22.56 -21.57
N ASN A 447 0.26 23.38 -22.22
CA ASN A 447 -0.22 24.65 -22.74
C ASN A 447 0.58 25.00 -23.98
N GLU A 448 -0.11 25.14 -25.11
CA GLU A 448 0.04 26.28 -26.01
C GLU A 448 -1.40 26.58 -26.48
N ASN A 449 -2.02 27.59 -25.88
CA ASN A 449 -3.34 28.17 -26.20
C ASN A 449 -4.61 27.48 -25.67
N GLY A 450 -4.80 27.43 -24.34
CA GLY A 450 -6.15 27.24 -23.83
C GLY A 450 -6.40 27.10 -22.32
N GLY A 451 -5.50 27.59 -21.47
CA GLY A 451 -5.82 27.93 -20.07
C GLY A 451 -5.95 26.78 -19.06
N LEU A 452 -4.82 26.31 -18.54
CA LEU A 452 -4.71 25.50 -17.32
C LEU A 452 -3.44 25.87 -16.56
N THR A 453 -3.59 26.46 -15.36
CA THR A 453 -2.52 26.73 -14.39
C THR A 453 -3.24 26.84 -13.03
N MET A 454 -2.82 26.22 -11.93
CA MET A 454 -1.57 26.46 -11.21
C MET A 454 -1.00 25.19 -10.54
N LEU A 455 0.33 25.11 -10.50
CA LEU A 455 1.09 24.11 -9.76
C LEU A 455 1.15 24.49 -8.28
N PRO A 456 1.06 23.51 -7.35
CA PRO A 456 1.60 23.72 -6.03
C PRO A 456 3.14 23.62 -6.04
N PRO A 457 3.89 24.51 -5.33
CA PRO A 457 5.36 24.50 -5.23
C PRO A 457 5.92 23.21 -4.58
N ALA A 458 7.14 23.20 -4.04
CA ALA A 458 7.60 22.18 -3.07
C ALA A 458 7.35 22.58 -1.58
N GLN A 459 6.96 23.83 -1.32
CA GLN A 459 6.69 24.44 0.00
C GLN A 459 5.29 25.09 0.05
N GLY A 460 4.51 24.90 1.12
CA GLY A 460 3.11 25.38 1.20
C GLY A 460 2.30 24.69 2.31
N THR A 461 1.14 25.25 2.66
CA THR A 461 0.32 24.85 3.82
C THR A 461 -0.70 23.77 3.48
N SER A 462 -0.91 22.83 4.39
CA SER A 462 -2.01 21.84 4.29
C SER A 462 -3.36 22.58 4.40
N PRO A 463 -4.35 22.29 3.54
CA PRO A 463 -5.64 22.97 3.56
C PRO A 463 -6.36 22.72 4.90
N SER A 464 -6.91 23.79 5.45
CA SER A 464 -7.66 23.76 6.70
C SER A 464 -9.13 23.43 6.47
N GLN A 465 -9.69 23.86 5.33
CA GLN A 465 -11.09 23.64 4.98
C GLN A 465 -11.31 22.22 4.43
N THR A 466 -12.57 21.81 4.47
CA THR A 466 -13.01 20.47 4.07
C THR A 466 -14.17 20.57 3.09
N SER A 467 -14.27 19.61 2.19
CA SER A 467 -15.42 19.44 1.30
C SER A 467 -16.31 18.30 1.80
N THR A 468 -17.58 18.56 2.09
CA THR A 468 -18.51 17.52 2.53
C THR A 468 -18.91 16.62 1.36
N CYS A 469 -18.78 15.31 1.52
CA CYS A 469 -19.28 14.35 0.53
C CYS A 469 -20.81 14.19 0.66
N PRO A 470 -21.58 14.31 -0.44
CA PRO A 470 -23.04 14.20 -0.39
C PRO A 470 -23.53 12.78 -0.07
N ASN A 471 -22.72 11.76 -0.36
CA ASN A 471 -23.11 10.36 -0.17
C ASN A 471 -22.71 9.82 1.21
N CYS A 472 -21.42 9.94 1.59
CA CYS A 472 -20.96 9.41 2.88
C CYS A 472 -21.17 10.37 4.07
N GLY A 473 -21.52 11.64 3.83
CA GLY A 473 -21.71 12.67 4.86
C GLY A 473 -20.44 13.11 5.59
N CYS A 474 -19.27 12.52 5.27
CA CYS A 474 -18.00 12.87 5.89
C CYS A 474 -17.43 14.16 5.28
N ALA A 475 -16.70 14.93 6.11
CA ALA A 475 -15.90 16.05 5.64
C ALA A 475 -14.61 15.51 5.02
N ILE A 476 -14.27 15.88 3.79
CA ILE A 476 -13.07 15.40 3.10
C ILE A 476 -12.02 16.51 3.07
N ARG A 477 -10.84 16.24 3.61
CA ARG A 477 -9.72 17.19 3.66
C ARG A 477 -8.64 16.85 2.62
N GLY A 478 -8.05 17.89 2.05
CA GLY A 478 -6.97 17.78 1.08
C GLY A 478 -7.44 18.05 -0.35
N TYR A 479 -6.48 18.03 -1.27
CA TYR A 479 -6.71 18.32 -2.68
C TYR A 479 -7.17 17.06 -3.42
N LYS A 480 -8.43 16.67 -3.16
CA LYS A 480 -9.05 15.42 -3.65
C LYS A 480 -10.00 15.66 -4.82
N ALA A 481 -9.85 14.88 -5.88
CA ALA A 481 -10.75 14.90 -7.04
C ALA A 481 -12.10 14.23 -6.73
N ALA A 482 -12.06 13.26 -5.82
CA ALA A 482 -13.19 12.43 -5.43
C ALA A 482 -12.99 11.93 -4.00
N CYS A 483 -14.10 11.64 -3.32
CA CYS A 483 -14.12 11.11 -1.96
C CYS A 483 -13.30 9.82 -1.89
N PRO A 484 -12.35 9.68 -0.95
CA PRO A 484 -11.56 8.46 -0.82
C PRO A 484 -12.37 7.22 -0.44
N LEU A 485 -13.56 7.38 0.14
CA LEU A 485 -14.38 6.26 0.64
C LEU A 485 -15.23 5.62 -0.47
N ASP A 486 -16.00 6.42 -1.21
CA ASP A 486 -16.98 5.98 -2.21
C ASP A 486 -16.62 6.39 -3.65
N ASN A 487 -15.61 7.25 -3.85
CA ASN A 487 -15.22 7.85 -5.13
C ASN A 487 -16.25 8.81 -5.73
N GLU A 488 -17.18 9.34 -4.93
CA GLU A 488 -18.05 10.43 -5.39
C GLU A 488 -17.23 11.69 -5.72
N PRO A 489 -17.51 12.40 -6.83
CA PRO A 489 -16.84 13.65 -7.18
C PRO A 489 -17.01 14.70 -6.08
N LEU A 490 -15.95 15.42 -5.75
CA LEU A 490 -15.98 16.49 -4.76
C LEU A 490 -15.86 17.86 -5.41
N LEU A 491 -16.58 18.83 -4.85
CA LEU A 491 -16.29 20.24 -5.08
C LEU A 491 -15.06 20.62 -4.26
N VAL A 492 -13.96 20.97 -4.91
CA VAL A 492 -12.71 21.35 -4.25
C VAL A 492 -12.93 22.64 -3.43
N SER A 493 -12.53 22.62 -2.16
CA SER A 493 -12.63 23.76 -1.23
C SER A 493 -11.84 24.98 -1.71
N VAL A 494 -12.17 26.18 -1.22
CA VAL A 494 -11.61 27.44 -1.74
C VAL A 494 -10.11 27.54 -1.45
N ASP A 495 -9.69 27.16 -0.25
CA ASP A 495 -8.27 27.13 0.13
C ASP A 495 -7.47 26.11 -0.69
N ALA A 496 -8.09 24.98 -1.04
CA ALA A 496 -7.50 23.96 -1.88
C ALA A 496 -7.38 24.38 -3.36
N ARG A 497 -7.97 25.51 -3.76
CA ARG A 497 -7.75 26.14 -5.08
C ARG A 497 -6.56 27.12 -5.09
N SER A 498 -5.98 27.41 -3.93
CA SER A 498 -4.77 28.23 -3.83
C SER A 498 -3.59 27.53 -4.49
N GLU A 499 -2.71 28.31 -5.11
CA GLU A 499 -1.44 27.83 -5.64
C GLU A 499 -0.51 27.29 -4.56
N GLU A 500 -0.68 27.72 -3.31
CA GLU A 500 0.18 27.30 -2.21
C GLU A 500 -0.34 26.02 -1.53
N ALA A 501 -1.56 25.58 -1.87
CA ALA A 501 -2.21 24.46 -1.20
C ALA A 501 -1.62 23.12 -1.63
N ARG A 502 -1.37 22.25 -0.65
CA ARG A 502 -0.88 20.88 -0.87
C ARG A 502 -1.80 19.87 -0.25
N ASP A 503 -1.90 18.70 -0.87
CA ASP A 503 -2.44 17.57 -0.15
C ASP A 503 -1.55 17.18 1.04
N LEU A 504 -2.08 16.39 1.97
CA LEU A 504 -1.33 15.87 3.13
C LEU A 504 -0.42 14.69 2.77
N PHE A 505 -0.59 14.12 1.58
CA PHE A 505 0.25 13.05 1.06
C PHE A 505 0.87 13.45 -0.27
N PRO A 506 2.10 12.99 -0.59
CA PRO A 506 2.70 13.20 -1.89
C PRO A 506 1.88 12.53 -3.00
N ALA A 507 1.65 13.24 -4.10
CA ALA A 507 0.93 12.73 -5.25
C ALA A 507 1.73 11.65 -5.97
N THR A 508 1.09 10.53 -6.34
CA THR A 508 1.80 9.35 -6.88
C THR A 508 2.25 9.53 -8.35
N GLU A 509 3.54 9.62 -8.65
CA GLU A 509 4.16 9.32 -9.93
C GLU A 509 4.24 7.80 -10.19
N GLN A 510 3.67 7.36 -11.32
CA GLN A 510 3.89 5.99 -11.77
C GLN A 510 5.32 5.80 -12.29
N LYS A 511 6.29 5.52 -11.42
CA LYS A 511 7.68 5.21 -11.81
C LYS A 511 7.81 3.85 -12.47
N THR A 512 7.47 3.67 -13.74
CA THR A 512 7.81 2.42 -14.45
C THR A 512 9.32 2.30 -14.55
N ASN A 513 9.89 1.14 -14.19
CA ASN A 513 11.31 0.81 -14.43
C ASN A 513 11.54 0.63 -15.94
N ARG A 514 11.38 1.72 -16.69
CA ARG A 514 11.55 1.82 -18.15
C ARG A 514 12.93 1.31 -18.54
N LEU A 515 13.93 1.58 -17.71
CA LEU A 515 15.32 1.17 -17.93
C LEU A 515 15.49 -0.35 -18.00
N LEU A 516 14.81 -1.12 -17.15
CA LEU A 516 14.92 -2.59 -17.15
C LEU A 516 14.22 -3.19 -18.38
N LEU A 517 13.05 -2.65 -18.73
CA LEU A 517 12.32 -3.07 -19.94
C LEU A 517 13.13 -2.79 -21.21
N ILE A 518 13.72 -1.60 -21.32
CA ILE A 518 14.57 -1.20 -22.45
C ILE A 518 15.83 -2.09 -22.54
N ARG A 519 16.52 -2.36 -21.42
CA ARG A 519 17.71 -3.24 -21.39
C ARG A 519 17.38 -4.66 -21.83
N LEU A 520 16.27 -5.23 -21.35
CA LEU A 520 15.85 -6.57 -21.74
C LEU A 520 15.50 -6.64 -23.23
N PHE A 521 14.77 -5.64 -23.73
CA PHE A 521 14.38 -5.61 -25.14
C PHE A 521 15.58 -5.44 -26.07
N ALA A 522 16.55 -4.59 -25.70
CA ALA A 522 17.80 -4.42 -26.45
C ALA A 522 18.60 -5.73 -26.55
N PHE A 523 18.68 -6.48 -25.47
CA PHE A 523 19.34 -7.79 -25.47
C PHE A 523 18.63 -8.78 -26.42
N ILE A 524 17.30 -8.83 -26.40
CA ILE A 524 16.51 -9.69 -27.28
C ILE A 524 16.67 -9.29 -28.75
N SER A 525 16.65 -7.99 -29.07
CA SER A 525 16.88 -7.49 -30.44
C SER A 525 18.27 -7.88 -30.95
N LEU A 526 19.31 -7.73 -30.13
CA LEU A 526 20.67 -8.13 -30.49
C LEU A 526 20.77 -9.64 -30.73
N ALA A 527 20.21 -10.44 -29.83
CA ALA A 527 20.18 -11.89 -29.98
C ALA A 527 19.47 -12.31 -31.27
N ALA A 528 18.31 -11.72 -31.57
CA ALA A 528 17.57 -12.01 -32.80
C ALA A 528 18.36 -11.67 -34.07
N PHE A 529 19.04 -10.52 -34.10
CA PHE A 529 19.87 -10.13 -35.24
C PHE A 529 21.07 -11.08 -35.44
N VAL A 530 21.77 -11.43 -34.36
CA VAL A 530 22.89 -12.37 -34.42
C VAL A 530 22.43 -13.75 -34.89
N SER A 531 21.32 -14.27 -34.37
CA SER A 531 20.75 -15.54 -34.82
C SER A 531 20.34 -15.50 -36.29
N SER A 532 19.81 -14.37 -36.76
CA SER A 532 19.45 -14.18 -38.16
C SER A 532 20.64 -14.26 -39.10
N VAL A 533 21.75 -13.60 -38.78
CA VAL A 533 23.01 -13.69 -39.55
C VAL A 533 23.57 -15.11 -39.56
N ILE A 534 23.52 -15.82 -38.43
CA ILE A 534 23.98 -17.21 -38.34
C ILE A 534 23.14 -18.12 -39.25
N LEU A 535 21.82 -17.97 -39.24
CA LEU A 535 20.91 -18.79 -40.05
C LEU A 535 21.07 -18.49 -41.54
N ASP A 536 21.22 -17.22 -41.91
CA ASP A 536 21.45 -16.78 -43.30
C ASP A 536 22.72 -17.40 -43.88
N PHE A 537 23.81 -17.40 -43.09
CA PHE A 537 25.08 -18.03 -43.48
C PHE A 537 25.01 -19.56 -43.51
N SER A 538 24.22 -20.18 -42.63
CA SER A 538 24.20 -21.64 -42.47
C SER A 538 23.23 -22.37 -43.40
N LEU A 539 22.19 -21.69 -43.90
CA LEU A 539 21.07 -22.33 -44.60
C LEU A 539 20.90 -21.84 -46.06
N GLU A 540 21.80 -21.00 -46.57
CA GLU A 540 21.78 -20.43 -47.94
C GLU A 540 20.36 -20.03 -48.37
N LEU A 541 19.69 -19.24 -47.53
CA LEU A 541 18.30 -18.90 -47.75
C LEU A 541 18.15 -17.98 -48.98
N PRO A 542 17.07 -18.11 -49.77
CA PRO A 542 16.81 -17.27 -50.94
C PRO A 542 16.38 -15.83 -50.58
N LEU A 543 16.42 -15.47 -49.30
CA LEU A 543 15.90 -14.22 -48.74
C LEU A 543 16.99 -13.62 -47.84
N ASN A 544 17.18 -12.30 -47.85
CA ASN A 544 18.12 -11.64 -46.95
C ASN A 544 17.52 -11.54 -45.52
N LEU A 545 17.64 -12.63 -44.75
CA LEU A 545 17.08 -12.77 -43.42
C LEU A 545 17.60 -11.70 -42.42
N PRO A 546 18.89 -11.28 -42.47
CA PRO A 546 19.43 -10.22 -41.62
C PRO A 546 18.74 -8.87 -41.85
N LEU A 547 18.51 -8.50 -43.11
CA LEU A 547 17.83 -7.26 -43.47
C LEU A 547 16.38 -7.26 -42.98
N MET A 548 15.66 -8.37 -43.15
CA MET A 548 14.29 -8.51 -42.66
C MET A 548 14.21 -8.41 -41.12
N THR A 549 15.19 -9.01 -40.44
CA THR A 549 15.27 -8.97 -38.98
C THR A 549 15.57 -7.57 -38.46
N LEU A 550 16.46 -6.84 -39.15
CA LEU A 550 16.78 -5.45 -38.83
C LEU A 550 15.55 -4.53 -38.99
N LEU A 551 14.79 -4.68 -40.08
CA LEU A 551 13.54 -3.93 -40.29
C LEU A 551 12.51 -4.24 -39.19
N GLY A 552 12.38 -5.51 -38.79
CA GLY A 552 11.54 -5.93 -37.67
C GLY A 552 11.98 -5.31 -36.33
N ILE A 553 13.28 -5.22 -36.07
CA ILE A 553 13.84 -4.58 -34.88
C ILE A 553 13.53 -3.08 -34.87
N VAL A 554 13.81 -2.35 -35.96
CA VAL A 554 13.54 -0.91 -36.08
C VAL A 554 12.06 -0.61 -35.86
N SER A 555 11.19 -1.40 -36.50
CA SER A 555 9.74 -1.33 -36.32
C SER A 555 9.37 -1.53 -34.84
N SER A 556 9.88 -2.59 -34.20
CA SER A 556 9.55 -2.90 -32.80
C SER A 556 10.07 -1.83 -31.81
N TRP A 557 11.24 -1.25 -32.06
CA TRP A 557 11.77 -0.13 -31.27
C TRP A 557 10.94 1.14 -31.42
N SER A 558 10.42 1.41 -32.62
CA SER A 558 9.46 2.50 -32.85
C SER A 558 8.17 2.30 -32.04
N SER A 559 7.62 1.08 -32.00
CA SER A 559 6.46 0.75 -31.15
C SER A 559 6.75 1.02 -29.68
N ILE A 560 7.89 0.55 -29.18
CA ILE A 560 8.24 0.67 -27.75
C ILE A 560 8.52 2.12 -27.39
N GLY A 561 9.22 2.88 -28.23
CA GLY A 561 9.41 4.31 -28.05
C GLY A 561 8.08 5.05 -27.97
N ALA A 562 7.17 4.77 -28.92
CA ALA A 562 5.83 5.34 -28.92
C ALA A 562 5.00 4.93 -27.69
N VAL A 563 5.11 3.68 -27.22
CA VAL A 563 4.47 3.18 -25.99
C VAL A 563 5.01 3.89 -24.73
N VAL A 564 6.32 4.13 -24.68
CA VAL A 564 6.99 4.81 -23.56
C VAL A 564 6.58 6.29 -23.49
N ILE A 565 6.33 6.92 -24.64
CA ILE A 565 5.96 8.33 -24.76
C ILE A 565 4.44 8.54 -24.63
N ARG A 566 3.60 7.72 -25.30
CA ARG A 566 2.15 7.92 -25.47
C ARG A 566 1.29 6.74 -24.96
N ARG A 567 1.39 6.43 -23.66
CA ARG A 567 0.70 5.30 -22.99
C ARG A 567 -0.79 5.12 -23.27
N ARG A 568 -1.51 6.19 -23.61
CA ARG A 568 -2.95 6.16 -23.85
C ARG A 568 -3.34 5.70 -25.26
N GLN A 569 -2.39 5.53 -26.18
CA GLN A 569 -2.67 5.18 -27.58
C GLN A 569 -1.98 3.89 -28.03
N VAL A 570 -1.46 3.08 -27.10
CA VAL A 570 -0.66 1.88 -27.36
C VAL A 570 -1.31 0.98 -28.41
N SER A 571 -2.60 0.69 -28.25
CA SER A 571 -3.33 -0.20 -29.14
C SER A 571 -3.52 0.40 -30.54
N LYS A 572 -3.80 1.71 -30.65
CA LYS A 572 -3.88 2.44 -31.94
C LYS A 572 -2.55 2.39 -32.69
N ILE A 573 -1.45 2.60 -31.99
CA ILE A 573 -0.10 2.63 -32.57
C ILE A 573 0.26 1.26 -33.14
N VAL A 574 0.03 0.18 -32.38
CA VAL A 574 0.31 -1.19 -32.84
C VAL A 574 -0.51 -1.53 -34.09
N SER A 575 -1.80 -1.19 -34.12
CA SER A 575 -2.64 -1.44 -35.30
C SER A 575 -2.17 -0.68 -36.53
N TRP A 576 -1.89 0.63 -36.43
CA TRP A 576 -1.40 1.42 -37.56
C TRP A 576 -0.05 0.94 -38.06
N GLN A 577 0.86 0.62 -37.15
CA GLN A 577 2.18 0.13 -37.50
C GLN A 577 2.13 -1.20 -38.25
N VAL A 578 1.24 -2.10 -37.86
CA VAL A 578 1.05 -3.41 -38.50
C VAL A 578 0.50 -3.24 -39.92
N THR A 579 -0.47 -2.33 -40.10
CA THR A 579 -1.00 -2.00 -41.43
C THR A 579 0.07 -1.40 -42.33
N ILE A 580 0.81 -0.39 -41.84
CA ILE A 580 1.87 0.28 -42.60
C ILE A 580 3.00 -0.70 -42.96
N LEU A 581 3.46 -1.49 -41.99
CA LEU A 581 4.54 -2.47 -42.21
C LEU A 581 4.13 -3.54 -43.23
N SER A 582 2.88 -4.02 -43.18
CA SER A 582 2.35 -4.99 -44.14
C SER A 582 2.32 -4.41 -45.56
N LEU A 583 1.86 -3.17 -45.72
CA LEU A 583 1.83 -2.48 -47.03
C LEU A 583 3.23 -2.24 -47.59
N LEU A 584 4.17 -1.80 -46.74
CA LEU A 584 5.57 -1.59 -47.15
C LEU A 584 6.24 -2.88 -47.62
N LEU A 585 5.96 -4.02 -46.97
CA LEU A 585 6.53 -5.31 -47.37
C LEU A 585 5.94 -5.84 -48.68
N VAL A 586 4.65 -5.59 -48.94
CA VAL A 586 4.04 -5.89 -50.25
C VAL A 586 4.64 -5.00 -51.33
N ALA A 587 4.81 -3.70 -51.06
CA ALA A 587 5.48 -2.79 -51.99
C ALA A 587 6.93 -3.21 -52.28
N TRP A 588 7.66 -3.65 -51.25
CA TRP A 588 9.02 -4.16 -51.38
C TRP A 588 9.10 -5.43 -52.24
N ASP A 589 8.20 -6.38 -52.00
CA ASP A 589 8.09 -7.62 -52.80
C ASP A 589 7.78 -7.30 -54.26
N TRP A 590 6.93 -6.31 -54.52
CA TRP A 590 6.65 -5.82 -55.86
C TRP A 590 7.88 -5.16 -56.52
N MET A 591 8.64 -4.33 -55.80
CA MET A 591 9.84 -3.68 -56.32
C MET A 591 10.97 -4.65 -56.66
N LEU A 592 11.04 -5.81 -55.99
CA LEU A 592 12.03 -6.86 -56.25
C LEU A 592 11.61 -7.87 -57.33
N GLY A 593 10.53 -7.59 -58.07
CA GLY A 593 10.06 -8.45 -59.16
C GLY A 593 9.06 -9.52 -58.74
N TRP A 594 8.30 -9.30 -57.67
CA TRP A 594 7.24 -10.16 -57.15
C TRP A 594 7.69 -11.61 -56.90
N GLN A 595 8.38 -11.83 -55.79
CA GLN A 595 8.77 -13.16 -55.35
C GLN A 595 7.69 -13.85 -54.50
N GLY A 596 6.67 -13.09 -54.06
CA GLY A 596 5.53 -13.60 -53.31
C GLY A 596 5.82 -13.86 -51.84
N PHE A 597 6.99 -13.50 -51.32
CA PHE A 597 7.36 -13.73 -49.92
C PHE A 597 6.48 -12.89 -48.96
N SER A 598 6.00 -11.74 -49.42
CA SER A 598 5.15 -10.85 -48.61
C SER A 598 3.83 -11.50 -48.25
N LEU A 599 3.16 -12.11 -49.24
CA LEU A 599 1.85 -12.76 -49.05
C LEU A 599 1.98 -14.17 -48.45
N ASN A 600 3.01 -14.92 -48.85
CA ASN A 600 3.22 -16.29 -48.35
C ASN A 600 3.63 -16.32 -46.87
N PHE A 601 4.43 -15.36 -46.42
CA PHE A 601 5.04 -15.40 -45.08
C PHE A 601 4.89 -14.10 -44.30
N ALA A 602 5.31 -12.97 -44.87
CA ALA A 602 5.52 -11.77 -44.06
C ALA A 602 4.23 -11.19 -43.47
N VAL A 603 3.18 -11.01 -44.28
CA VAL A 603 1.90 -10.43 -43.84
C VAL A 603 1.19 -11.33 -42.82
N PRO A 604 1.00 -12.65 -43.05
CA PRO A 604 0.41 -13.54 -42.04
C PRO A 604 1.18 -13.56 -40.71
N ILE A 605 2.51 -13.57 -40.75
CA ILE A 605 3.35 -13.62 -39.55
C ILE A 605 3.26 -12.31 -38.75
N ILE A 606 3.26 -11.16 -39.43
CA ILE A 606 3.16 -9.84 -38.76
C ILE A 606 1.80 -9.69 -38.07
N LEU A 607 0.71 -10.13 -38.72
CA LEU A 607 -0.63 -10.09 -38.14
C LEU A 607 -0.76 -10.98 -36.90
N LEU A 608 -0.18 -12.20 -36.94
CA LEU A 608 -0.10 -13.09 -35.78
C LEU A 608 0.73 -12.47 -34.63
N ALA A 609 1.90 -11.91 -34.96
CA ALA A 609 2.78 -11.27 -33.98
C ALA A 609 2.10 -10.04 -33.34
N ALA A 610 1.32 -9.27 -34.11
CA ALA A 610 0.56 -8.13 -33.62
C ALA A 610 -0.49 -8.52 -32.59
N GLN A 611 -1.27 -9.56 -32.88
CA GLN A 611 -2.30 -10.07 -31.97
C GLN A 611 -1.69 -10.58 -30.67
N ALA A 612 -0.61 -11.37 -30.76
CA ALA A 612 0.12 -11.86 -29.59
C ALA A 612 0.71 -10.71 -28.77
N SER A 613 1.35 -9.73 -29.43
CA SER A 613 1.97 -8.58 -28.78
C SER A 613 0.95 -7.72 -28.06
N LEU A 614 -0.18 -7.40 -28.68
CA LEU A 614 -1.24 -6.62 -28.06
C LEU A 614 -1.85 -7.34 -26.84
N TYR A 615 -2.07 -8.65 -26.94
CA TYR A 615 -2.55 -9.46 -25.82
C TYR A 615 -1.55 -9.49 -24.65
N ILE A 616 -0.28 -9.76 -24.94
CA ILE A 616 0.79 -9.79 -23.92
C ILE A 616 0.95 -8.42 -23.28
N LEU A 617 0.94 -7.34 -24.07
CA LEU A 617 1.10 -5.98 -23.59
C LEU A 617 -0.09 -5.53 -22.73
N ALA A 618 -1.32 -5.88 -23.11
CA ALA A 618 -2.51 -5.63 -22.30
C ALA A 618 -2.41 -6.31 -20.92
N ARG A 619 -1.92 -7.55 -20.87
CA ARG A 619 -1.70 -8.29 -19.61
C ARG A 619 -0.53 -7.75 -18.79
N ALA A 620 0.59 -7.40 -19.44
CA ALA A 620 1.78 -6.88 -18.78
C ALA A 620 1.55 -5.48 -18.20
N LEU A 621 0.84 -4.61 -18.93
CA LEU A 621 0.52 -3.24 -18.52
C LEU A 621 -0.74 -3.13 -17.67
N LYS A 622 -1.52 -4.21 -17.54
CA LYS A 622 -2.80 -4.25 -16.81
C LYS A 622 -3.76 -3.16 -17.27
N LEU A 623 -3.94 -3.03 -18.58
CA LEU A 623 -4.86 -2.06 -19.17
C LEU A 623 -6.31 -2.37 -18.78
N GLU A 624 -7.14 -1.34 -18.64
CA GLU A 624 -8.59 -1.50 -18.40
C GLU A 624 -9.24 -2.17 -19.62
N SER A 625 -10.21 -3.06 -19.37
CA SER A 625 -10.69 -4.03 -20.37
C SER A 625 -11.40 -3.40 -21.58
N GLY A 626 -12.01 -2.23 -21.44
CA GLY A 626 -12.66 -1.54 -22.58
C GLY A 626 -11.65 -1.08 -23.63
N ASP A 627 -10.59 -0.40 -23.21
CA ASP A 627 -9.68 0.32 -24.09
C ASP A 627 -8.85 -0.56 -25.02
N TYR A 628 -8.45 -1.78 -24.62
CA TYR A 628 -7.64 -2.65 -25.48
C TYR A 628 -8.46 -3.66 -26.28
N LEU A 629 -9.70 -3.93 -25.87
CA LEU A 629 -10.54 -4.99 -26.45
C LEU A 629 -11.01 -4.64 -27.87
N VAL A 630 -11.38 -3.37 -28.10
CA VAL A 630 -11.77 -2.87 -29.43
C VAL A 630 -10.63 -3.06 -30.44
N TYR A 631 -9.39 -2.75 -30.06
CA TYR A 631 -8.23 -2.91 -30.93
C TYR A 631 -7.77 -4.35 -31.05
N LEU A 632 -7.97 -5.18 -30.03
CA LEU A 632 -7.73 -6.62 -30.14
C LEU A 632 -8.67 -7.24 -31.17
N LEU A 633 -9.93 -6.80 -31.18
CA LEU A 633 -10.92 -7.21 -32.16
C LEU A 633 -10.59 -6.65 -33.56
N LEU A 634 -10.15 -5.39 -33.66
CA LEU A 634 -9.67 -4.81 -34.92
C LEU A 634 -8.45 -5.56 -35.49
N CYS A 635 -7.44 -5.86 -34.67
CA CYS A 635 -6.28 -6.66 -35.09
C CYS A 635 -6.66 -8.09 -35.47
N ALA A 636 -7.66 -8.68 -34.82
CA ALA A 636 -8.19 -9.97 -35.19
C ALA A 636 -8.94 -9.92 -36.53
N LEU A 637 -9.71 -8.86 -36.80
CA LEU A 637 -10.34 -8.62 -38.10
C LEU A 637 -9.31 -8.44 -39.21
N LEU A 638 -8.25 -7.65 -38.97
CA LEU A 638 -7.12 -7.53 -39.90
C LEU A 638 -6.42 -8.88 -40.13
N GLY A 639 -6.36 -9.74 -39.11
CA GLY A 639 -5.86 -11.11 -39.21
C GLY A 639 -6.68 -12.05 -40.08
N LEU A 640 -7.88 -11.63 -40.53
CA LEU A 640 -8.67 -12.34 -41.54
C LEU A 640 -8.30 -11.98 -42.99
N VAL A 641 -7.52 -10.91 -43.21
CA VAL A 641 -7.07 -10.50 -44.56
C VAL A 641 -6.40 -11.64 -45.34
N PRO A 642 -5.55 -12.51 -44.74
CA PRO A 642 -4.98 -13.66 -45.43
C PRO A 642 -5.99 -14.68 -45.96
N LEU A 643 -7.26 -14.62 -45.54
CA LEU A 643 -8.34 -15.42 -46.13
C LEU A 643 -8.54 -15.07 -47.61
N LEU A 644 -8.40 -13.80 -47.98
CA LEU A 644 -8.48 -13.36 -49.37
C LEU A 644 -7.37 -13.99 -50.21
N PHE A 645 -6.16 -14.10 -49.63
CA PHE A 645 -5.03 -14.72 -50.32
C PHE A 645 -5.30 -16.18 -50.65
N LEU A 646 -5.99 -16.89 -49.76
CA LEU A 646 -6.40 -18.28 -49.94
C LEU A 646 -7.52 -18.41 -50.98
N ILE A 647 -8.54 -17.54 -50.91
CA ILE A 647 -9.70 -17.57 -51.84
C ILE A 647 -9.27 -17.30 -53.28
N PHE A 648 -8.42 -16.30 -53.50
CA PHE A 648 -7.98 -15.91 -54.83
C PHE A 648 -6.74 -16.69 -55.33
N GLY A 649 -6.21 -17.62 -54.52
CA GLY A 649 -5.03 -18.40 -54.89
C GLY A 649 -3.75 -17.57 -55.04
N TRP A 650 -3.62 -16.45 -54.32
CA TRP A 650 -2.46 -15.55 -54.39
C TRP A 650 -1.22 -16.09 -53.63
N VAL A 651 -1.38 -17.16 -52.85
CA VAL A 651 -0.31 -17.81 -52.08
C VAL A 651 0.00 -19.19 -52.62
N THR A 652 1.29 -19.49 -52.74
CA THR A 652 1.81 -20.83 -53.06
C THR A 652 1.94 -21.68 -51.81
N VAL A 653 2.17 -21.05 -50.65
CA VAL A 653 2.28 -21.70 -49.33
C VAL A 653 1.10 -21.27 -48.47
N ALA A 654 0.08 -22.12 -48.39
CA ALA A 654 -1.17 -21.80 -47.70
C ALA A 654 -1.07 -21.79 -46.15
N LEU A 655 -0.11 -22.52 -45.58
CA LEU A 655 -0.06 -22.82 -44.14
C LEU A 655 -0.01 -21.56 -43.24
N PRO A 656 0.85 -20.54 -43.48
CA PRO A 656 0.90 -19.34 -42.64
C PRO A 656 -0.43 -18.57 -42.63
N SER A 657 -1.07 -18.44 -43.80
CA SER A 657 -2.37 -17.78 -43.95
C SER A 657 -3.49 -18.53 -43.23
N VAL A 658 -3.52 -19.87 -43.31
CA VAL A 658 -4.49 -20.71 -42.60
C VAL A 658 -4.34 -20.56 -41.08
N ILE A 659 -3.11 -20.58 -40.56
CA ILE A 659 -2.85 -20.39 -39.13
C ILE A 659 -3.29 -18.99 -38.68
N CYS A 660 -2.96 -17.95 -39.44
CA CYS A 660 -3.34 -16.57 -39.14
C CYS A 660 -4.87 -16.42 -39.05
N VAL A 661 -5.60 -16.94 -40.04
CA VAL A 661 -7.07 -16.90 -40.06
C VAL A 661 -7.65 -17.68 -38.89
N GLY A 662 -7.15 -18.90 -38.63
CA GLY A 662 -7.63 -19.74 -37.53
C GLY A 662 -7.46 -19.09 -36.15
N VAL A 663 -6.27 -18.53 -35.87
CA VAL A 663 -6.00 -17.83 -34.60
C VAL A 663 -6.88 -16.58 -34.47
N SER A 664 -7.05 -15.83 -35.57
CA SER A 664 -7.90 -14.63 -35.59
C SER A 664 -9.36 -14.94 -35.28
N LEU A 665 -9.90 -16.03 -35.86
CA LEU A 665 -11.25 -16.50 -35.57
C LEU A 665 -11.42 -16.95 -34.11
N LEU A 666 -10.44 -17.68 -33.55
CA LEU A 666 -10.45 -18.08 -32.14
C LEU A 666 -10.40 -16.86 -31.21
N MET A 667 -9.61 -15.83 -31.56
CA MET A 667 -9.52 -14.60 -30.78
C MET A 667 -10.84 -13.81 -30.81
N ILE A 668 -11.50 -13.70 -31.96
CA ILE A 668 -12.84 -13.09 -32.08
C ILE A 668 -13.86 -13.88 -31.25
N ALA A 669 -13.90 -15.20 -31.40
CA ALA A 669 -14.82 -16.05 -30.64
C ALA A 669 -14.58 -15.94 -29.13
N GLY A 670 -13.33 -15.98 -28.68
CA GLY A 670 -12.96 -15.80 -27.28
C GLY A 670 -13.37 -14.42 -26.73
N ALA A 671 -13.15 -13.35 -27.51
CA ALA A 671 -13.58 -12.01 -27.12
C ALA A 671 -15.11 -11.93 -26.95
N LEU A 672 -15.88 -12.50 -27.88
CA LEU A 672 -17.35 -12.50 -27.83
C LEU A 672 -17.90 -13.36 -26.67
N ILE A 673 -17.36 -14.56 -26.44
CA ILE A 673 -17.83 -15.48 -25.39
C ILE A 673 -17.53 -14.94 -23.99
N PHE A 674 -16.30 -14.47 -23.75
CA PHE A 674 -15.87 -14.08 -22.41
C PHE A 674 -16.12 -12.60 -22.09
N GLN A 675 -16.27 -11.74 -23.10
CA GLN A 675 -16.37 -10.28 -22.91
C GLN A 675 -17.50 -9.62 -23.72
N GLY A 676 -18.46 -10.39 -24.24
CA GLY A 676 -19.55 -9.89 -25.08
C GLY A 676 -20.37 -8.75 -24.46
N GLY A 677 -20.56 -8.74 -23.13
CA GLY A 677 -21.25 -7.65 -22.43
C GLY A 677 -20.50 -6.31 -22.50
N THR A 678 -19.17 -6.34 -22.37
CA THR A 678 -18.30 -5.15 -22.48
C THR A 678 -18.20 -4.68 -23.94
N ILE A 679 -18.09 -5.62 -24.89
CA ILE A 679 -18.05 -5.30 -26.33
C ILE A 679 -19.34 -4.64 -26.79
N LYS A 680 -20.50 -5.17 -26.40
CA LYS A 680 -21.81 -4.60 -26.73
C LYS A 680 -21.94 -3.17 -26.19
N HIS A 681 -21.44 -2.93 -24.99
CA HIS A 681 -21.45 -1.63 -24.35
C HIS A 681 -20.55 -0.60 -25.06
N GLU A 682 -19.36 -1.01 -25.51
CA GLU A 682 -18.45 -0.15 -26.28
C GLU A 682 -18.93 0.11 -27.71
N LEU A 683 -19.54 -0.88 -28.39
CA LEU A 683 -20.12 -0.72 -29.74
C LEU A 683 -21.45 0.04 -29.76
N SER A 684 -22.20 0.03 -28.65
CA SER A 684 -23.42 0.84 -28.50
C SER A 684 -23.14 2.31 -28.26
N LYS A 685 -21.86 2.70 -28.09
CA LYS A 685 -21.48 4.11 -28.08
C LYS A 685 -21.57 4.65 -29.52
N PRO A 686 -22.25 5.78 -29.76
CA PRO A 686 -22.34 6.36 -31.09
C PRO A 686 -20.93 6.70 -31.62
N VAL A 687 -20.72 6.49 -32.92
CA VAL A 687 -19.46 6.87 -33.59
C VAL A 687 -19.48 8.38 -33.78
N GLY A 688 -18.70 9.10 -32.98
CA GLY A 688 -18.45 10.53 -33.20
C GLY A 688 -17.71 10.75 -34.51
N PHE A 689 -18.29 11.54 -35.42
CA PHE A 689 -17.67 11.90 -36.70
C PHE A 689 -16.81 13.17 -36.62
N ASP A 690 -16.61 13.71 -35.42
CA ASP A 690 -15.75 14.87 -35.18
C ASP A 690 -14.93 14.70 -33.90
N ILE A 691 -13.73 15.29 -33.86
CA ILE A 691 -13.03 15.49 -32.58
C ILE A 691 -13.92 16.44 -31.77
N ASP A 692 -14.49 15.92 -30.67
CA ASP A 692 -15.47 16.57 -29.78
C ASP A 692 -16.97 16.51 -30.19
N GLY A 693 -17.34 15.69 -31.19
CA GLY A 693 -18.72 15.55 -31.70
C GLY A 693 -19.75 14.86 -30.77
N ASP A 694 -19.36 14.44 -29.57
CA ASP A 694 -20.30 13.94 -28.56
C ASP A 694 -21.26 15.07 -28.12
N ILE A 695 -20.76 16.30 -28.07
CA ILE A 695 -21.52 17.48 -27.65
C ILE A 695 -22.70 17.75 -28.57
N ASP A 696 -22.50 17.71 -29.89
CA ASP A 696 -23.56 18.04 -30.86
C ASP A 696 -24.67 16.99 -30.88
N TYR A 697 -24.32 15.71 -30.69
CA TYR A 697 -25.29 14.63 -30.55
C TYR A 697 -26.16 14.84 -29.30
N TYR A 698 -25.53 15.11 -28.15
CA TYR A 698 -26.25 15.34 -26.91
C TYR A 698 -27.05 16.65 -26.93
N ALA A 699 -26.51 17.74 -27.48
CA ALA A 699 -27.22 19.01 -27.63
C ALA A 699 -28.51 18.84 -28.44
N LYS A 700 -28.46 18.06 -29.53
CA LYS A 700 -29.62 17.78 -30.39
C LYS A 700 -30.62 16.80 -29.77
N ALA A 701 -30.13 15.79 -29.04
CA ALA A 701 -30.97 14.83 -28.32
C ALA A 701 -31.67 15.45 -27.09
N LEU A 702 -31.09 16.51 -26.53
CA LEU A 702 -31.61 17.26 -25.39
C LEU A 702 -32.42 18.50 -25.79
N GLU A 703 -32.51 18.78 -27.09
CA GLU A 703 -33.27 19.90 -27.65
C GLU A 703 -34.77 19.74 -27.30
N GLY A 704 -35.27 20.60 -26.41
CA GLY A 704 -36.66 20.57 -25.93
C GLY A 704 -36.89 19.89 -24.57
N ILE A 705 -35.86 19.38 -23.89
CA ILE A 705 -35.97 18.80 -22.55
C ILE A 705 -35.62 19.85 -21.48
N SER A 706 -36.59 20.27 -20.66
CA SER A 706 -36.37 21.19 -19.54
C SER A 706 -36.29 20.46 -18.20
N GLY A 707 -35.12 20.42 -17.55
CA GLY A 707 -34.89 19.79 -16.23
C GLY A 707 -33.41 19.52 -15.92
N ARG A 708 -33.07 19.04 -14.72
CA ARG A 708 -31.70 18.58 -14.41
C ARG A 708 -31.49 17.19 -14.99
N ILE A 709 -30.67 17.06 -16.02
CA ILE A 709 -30.32 15.78 -16.63
C ILE A 709 -29.00 15.31 -16.03
N LEU A 710 -29.03 14.13 -15.40
CA LEU A 710 -27.84 13.42 -14.94
C LEU A 710 -27.37 12.56 -16.11
N GLU A 711 -26.13 12.72 -16.58
CA GLU A 711 -25.60 11.82 -17.61
C GLU A 711 -24.55 10.84 -17.08
N ALA A 712 -24.68 9.59 -17.54
CA ALA A 712 -23.81 8.47 -17.24
C ALA A 712 -22.58 8.51 -18.16
N GLY A 713 -21.46 9.02 -17.65
CA GLY A 713 -20.18 8.96 -18.37
C GLY A 713 -19.64 7.53 -18.44
N VAL A 714 -19.44 7.02 -19.65
CA VAL A 714 -18.58 5.85 -19.87
C VAL A 714 -17.45 6.19 -20.83
N GLY A 715 -16.28 6.44 -20.24
CA GLY A 715 -14.97 6.33 -20.88
C GLY A 715 -14.59 7.47 -21.82
N THR A 716 -13.92 8.50 -21.26
CA THR A 716 -12.58 9.02 -21.64
C THR A 716 -12.32 10.51 -21.35
N GLY A 717 -13.32 11.32 -20.97
CA GLY A 717 -13.07 12.71 -20.57
C GLY A 717 -14.36 13.44 -20.21
N ARG A 718 -14.31 14.37 -19.25
CA ARG A 718 -15.45 15.24 -18.90
C ARG A 718 -15.42 16.45 -19.82
N MET A 719 -16.50 16.72 -20.53
CA MET A 719 -16.74 18.01 -21.18
C MET A 719 -18.02 18.61 -20.59
N LEU A 720 -17.97 19.89 -20.21
CA LEU A 720 -19.15 20.66 -19.85
C LEU A 720 -19.74 21.20 -21.16
N ILE A 721 -20.97 20.81 -21.49
CA ILE A 721 -21.75 21.51 -22.52
C ILE A 721 -22.44 22.67 -21.81
N PRO A 722 -22.10 23.94 -22.10
CA PRO A 722 -22.96 25.03 -21.70
C PRO A 722 -24.24 24.91 -22.54
N LEU A 723 -25.40 24.85 -21.87
CA LEU A 723 -26.69 25.04 -22.54
C LEU A 723 -26.79 26.45 -23.11
#